data_AF-A0A663DKV3-F1
#
_entry.id   AF-A0A663DKV3-F1
#
_cell.length_a   1.000
_cell.length_b   1.000
_cell.length_c   1.000
_cell.angle_alpha   90.00
_cell.angle_beta   90.00
_cell.angle_gamma   90.00
#
_symmetry.space_group_name_H-M   'P 1'
#
loop_
_entity.id
_entity.type
_entity.pdbx_description
1 polymer ?
#
loop_
_entity_poly.entity_id
_entity_poly.type
_entity_poly.pdbx_seq_one_letter_code
_entity_poly.pdbx_strand_id
1 'polypeptide(L)'
;MAAISSSPPRRAAALWNGGQGDSRGGGGLGVAVGERRWLGRAAARRPLWTGRVAASNEMAGEGSRNLQRVARDTEHKSEIAHRYNDLKEETFKAVTMITFAQYLQRCSYDGLSKLVKDVVDLAQKCVANEDAPECTKSLPSIFLDEICQVDKLRDSYGAMADCCSKADPERNDCFLSFKVQQPDFVQPYQRPASDVICTEYQDNRVSLLGHFIYAVARRNPFLYAPTILSLAADYEHALQSCCKETDVNACLDEKAAAIKAKAKKISVMQQYSCGILQKFGERTFQADKLALLGQKYPKAPFSEIIKILQRIKGIYKECCEGDMVECMDDRAELITYMCSKQEVFSSKIKDCCQKPIVERSQCVIEADFDDKPEDLPSLVEKYIQNKEVCKSFEADHDAFLSEFIYDYSRRHPELSTQLILRITRGYETLLEKCCKTDNPAECYGNAQEDLNKHIKETQDVVKTNCELLTTHGEADFLKALLIRYTKKMPQVSTDTLLEIGKKMTDVGTKCCQLPEDRRLPCSEGYLSVVIQDMCRRQETTPVNDNVSHCCSDSYAYRRPCFTAMGVDTKYVPPPFDPEMFSFDEKLCTASPAERDLGHMKLLVNLIKRKPQMTEEQIKTIADGFTAMVDKCCKQSDIETCFGEEGANLIVQSRATLGIGV
;
A
#
# COMPACT_ATOMS: atom_id res chain seq x y z
N MET A 1 30.88 -27.26 -48.86
CA MET A 1 31.07 -28.59 -48.23
C MET A 1 30.50 -28.46 -46.82
N ALA A 2 29.22 -28.79 -46.67
CA ALA A 2 28.71 -30.07 -46.13
C ALA A 2 28.87 -30.13 -44.60
N ALA A 3 27.93 -30.57 -43.79
CA ALA A 3 26.49 -30.85 -43.87
C ALA A 3 26.06 -31.05 -42.40
N ILE A 4 24.79 -30.77 -42.12
CA ILE A 4 24.13 -30.90 -40.82
C ILE A 4 23.91 -32.39 -40.49
N SER A 5 24.13 -32.80 -39.24
CA SER A 5 23.41 -33.95 -38.65
C SER A 5 23.28 -33.82 -37.12
N SER A 6 22.10 -34.20 -36.65
CA SER A 6 21.48 -34.02 -35.34
C SER A 6 21.63 -35.23 -34.40
N SER A 7 21.76 -35.01 -33.09
CA SER A 7 21.01 -35.69 -31.99
C SER A 7 21.53 -35.28 -30.58
N PRO A 8 20.72 -35.40 -29.50
CA PRO A 8 20.82 -34.58 -28.28
C PRO A 8 21.41 -35.30 -27.06
N PRO A 9 21.71 -34.59 -25.94
CA PRO A 9 21.79 -35.23 -24.64
C PRO A 9 20.75 -34.68 -23.63
N ARG A 10 19.92 -35.63 -23.20
CA ARG A 10 19.56 -36.00 -21.81
C ARG A 10 19.28 -34.91 -20.77
N ARG A 11 18.06 -35.00 -20.23
CA ARG A 11 17.57 -34.49 -18.93
C ARG A 11 18.64 -34.50 -17.83
N ALA A 12 18.78 -33.36 -17.15
CA ALA A 12 19.33 -33.28 -15.80
C ALA A 12 18.30 -32.60 -14.90
N ALA A 13 17.88 -33.34 -13.88
CA ALA A 13 17.20 -32.84 -12.70
C ALA A 13 18.23 -32.19 -11.74
N ALA A 14 17.69 -31.47 -10.75
CA ALA A 14 18.36 -30.86 -9.59
C ALA A 14 18.90 -29.43 -9.79
N LEU A 15 18.27 -28.48 -9.09
CA LEU A 15 18.89 -27.28 -8.50
C LEU A 15 17.91 -26.62 -7.51
N TRP A 16 17.62 -27.28 -6.39
CA TRP A 16 17.05 -26.64 -5.18
C TRP A 16 17.66 -27.31 -3.96
N ASN A 17 18.78 -26.78 -3.46
CA ASN A 17 19.38 -27.16 -2.18
C ASN A 17 19.88 -25.89 -1.48
N GLY A 18 19.24 -25.56 -0.36
CA GLY A 18 19.75 -24.65 0.67
C GLY A 18 19.81 -25.42 1.98
N GLY A 19 21.01 -25.53 2.55
CA GLY A 19 21.37 -26.52 3.57
C GLY A 19 20.70 -26.35 4.93
N GLN A 20 20.50 -27.51 5.60
CA GLN A 20 20.24 -27.63 7.03
C GLN A 20 21.54 -28.01 7.73
N GLY A 21 21.94 -27.21 8.71
CA GLY A 21 22.96 -27.57 9.70
C GLY A 21 22.33 -28.38 10.84
N ASP A 22 22.96 -29.50 11.15
CA ASP A 22 22.54 -30.53 12.10
C ASP A 22 23.03 -30.18 13.53
N SER A 23 22.21 -30.45 14.55
CA SER A 23 22.66 -30.55 15.95
C SER A 23 21.65 -31.38 16.76
N ARG A 24 22.03 -32.62 17.08
CA ARG A 24 21.30 -33.57 17.94
C ARG A 24 21.72 -33.46 19.41
N GLY A 25 20.75 -33.80 20.28
CA GLY A 25 20.93 -34.48 21.58
C GLY A 25 20.57 -33.60 22.79
N GLY A 26 19.74 -34.01 23.77
CA GLY A 26 19.02 -35.26 24.05
C GLY A 26 18.71 -35.36 25.56
N GLY A 27 17.55 -35.96 25.91
CA GLY A 27 17.15 -36.44 27.25
C GLY A 27 16.42 -35.41 28.15
N GLY A 28 15.32 -35.68 28.85
CA GLY A 28 14.57 -36.90 29.18
C GLY A 28 14.12 -36.84 30.67
N LEU A 29 12.92 -37.38 30.98
CA LEU A 29 12.25 -37.54 32.31
C LEU A 29 11.46 -36.32 32.80
N GLY A 30 10.23 -36.38 33.34
CA GLY A 30 9.30 -37.48 33.64
C GLY A 30 8.32 -37.05 34.77
N VAL A 31 7.03 -37.40 34.61
CA VAL A 31 6.00 -37.67 35.65
C VAL A 31 5.37 -36.49 36.44
N ALA A 32 4.04 -36.30 36.34
CA ALA A 32 3.07 -36.63 37.40
C ALA A 32 1.65 -36.08 37.15
N VAL A 33 0.69 -36.90 37.59
CA VAL A 33 -0.77 -36.87 37.44
C VAL A 33 -1.46 -35.93 38.44
N GLY A 34 -2.66 -35.42 38.09
CA GLY A 34 -3.57 -34.80 39.05
C GLY A 34 -4.94 -34.41 38.49
N GLU A 35 -5.87 -35.36 38.44
CA GLU A 35 -7.30 -35.14 38.18
C GLU A 35 -7.98 -34.34 39.31
N ARG A 36 -8.96 -33.48 38.96
CA ARG A 36 -10.29 -33.48 39.60
C ARG A 36 -11.34 -32.71 38.78
N ARG A 37 -12.44 -33.42 38.55
CA ARG A 37 -13.64 -33.06 37.78
C ARG A 37 -14.71 -32.51 38.75
N TRP A 38 -15.37 -31.40 38.41
CA TRP A 38 -16.71 -31.06 38.91
C TRP A 38 -17.53 -30.40 37.78
N LEU A 39 -18.71 -30.95 37.54
CA LEU A 39 -19.71 -30.56 36.54
C LEU A 39 -20.63 -29.47 37.09
N GLY A 40 -21.10 -28.56 36.24
CA GLY A 40 -22.42 -27.93 36.46
C GLY A 40 -22.69 -26.52 35.90
N ARG A 41 -23.23 -26.51 34.68
CA ARG A 41 -24.24 -25.58 34.10
C ARG A 41 -23.88 -24.13 33.72
N ALA A 42 -24.34 -23.82 32.51
CA ALA A 42 -24.21 -22.61 31.72
C ALA A 42 -25.06 -21.43 32.22
N ALA A 43 -24.54 -20.22 32.02
CA ALA A 43 -25.31 -19.03 31.66
C ALA A 43 -24.36 -17.99 31.04
N ALA A 44 -24.67 -17.56 29.81
CA ALA A 44 -23.90 -16.61 29.02
C ALA A 44 -23.83 -15.21 29.69
N ARG A 45 -22.61 -14.72 29.95
CA ARG A 45 -22.31 -13.29 30.14
C ARG A 45 -20.92 -12.98 29.58
N ARG A 46 -20.85 -11.94 28.74
CA ARG A 46 -19.62 -11.31 28.23
C ARG A 46 -18.73 -10.88 29.41
N PRO A 47 -17.41 -11.12 29.39
CA PRO A 47 -16.51 -10.40 30.28
C PRO A 47 -15.70 -9.35 29.52
N LEU A 48 -15.76 -8.11 30.03
CA LEU A 48 -14.67 -7.15 29.92
C LEU A 48 -13.37 -7.83 30.38
N TRP A 49 -12.30 -7.69 29.59
CA TRP A 49 -10.94 -7.91 30.06
C TRP A 49 -10.14 -6.63 29.87
N THR A 50 -10.07 -5.86 30.96
CA THR A 50 -8.89 -5.06 31.32
C THR A 50 -7.78 -6.03 31.73
N GLY A 51 -6.68 -6.07 30.96
CA GLY A 51 -5.54 -6.95 31.19
C GLY A 51 -4.23 -6.28 30.81
N ARG A 52 -3.59 -5.70 31.83
CA ARG A 52 -2.22 -5.18 31.91
C ARG A 52 -1.21 -6.01 31.07
N VAL A 53 -0.54 -5.38 30.11
CA VAL A 53 0.77 -5.82 29.61
C VAL A 53 1.82 -5.04 30.40
N ALA A 54 2.68 -5.77 31.10
CA ALA A 54 3.80 -5.20 31.85
C ALA A 54 4.78 -4.56 30.87
N ALA A 55 4.84 -3.22 30.88
CA ALA A 55 5.98 -2.48 30.37
C ALA A 55 7.07 -2.54 31.44
N SER A 56 8.23 -3.08 31.08
CA SER A 56 9.43 -3.05 31.90
C SER A 56 9.90 -1.60 32.02
N ASN A 57 9.77 -1.04 33.22
CA ASN A 57 10.40 0.21 33.62
C ASN A 57 11.90 -0.04 33.85
N GLU A 58 12.76 0.61 33.07
CA GLU A 58 14.08 1.02 33.53
C GLU A 58 14.25 2.52 33.27
N MET A 59 14.79 3.19 34.29
CA MET A 59 14.76 4.62 34.54
C MET A 59 15.58 5.41 33.51
N ALA A 60 14.95 6.39 32.85
CA ALA A 60 15.64 7.51 32.24
C ALA A 60 15.40 8.77 33.09
N GLY A 61 16.50 9.33 33.58
CA GLY A 61 16.53 10.50 34.47
C GLY A 61 15.97 11.77 33.83
N GLU A 62 15.55 12.66 34.72
CA GLU A 62 14.93 13.95 34.46
C GLU A 62 15.76 14.83 33.50
N GLY A 63 15.15 15.09 32.35
CA GLY A 63 15.61 16.05 31.35
C GLY A 63 14.47 16.38 30.41
N SER A 64 13.32 16.76 30.97
CA SER A 64 12.11 17.16 30.22
C SER A 64 12.40 18.43 29.41
N ARG A 65 12.84 18.25 28.17
CA ARG A 65 12.66 19.26 27.13
C ARG A 65 11.33 18.96 26.46
N ASN A 66 10.34 19.77 26.83
CA ASN A 66 9.10 19.95 26.08
C ASN A 66 9.40 19.95 24.57
N LEU A 67 8.98 18.91 23.87
CA LEU A 67 8.79 18.93 22.43
C LEU A 67 7.60 19.86 22.15
N GLN A 68 7.86 21.16 22.22
CA GLN A 68 7.06 22.15 21.52
C GLN A 68 7.02 21.71 20.05
N ARG A 69 5.81 21.67 19.48
CA ARG A 69 5.59 21.81 18.04
C ARG A 69 6.67 22.76 17.52
N VAL A 70 7.50 22.31 16.59
CA VAL A 70 8.32 23.24 15.82
C VAL A 70 7.36 24.29 15.29
N ALA A 71 7.54 25.52 15.75
CA ALA A 71 6.68 26.64 15.44
C ALA A 71 6.51 26.70 13.92
N ARG A 72 5.29 26.41 13.44
CA ARG A 72 4.80 27.06 12.22
C ARG A 72 4.91 28.55 12.54
N ASP A 73 5.58 29.32 11.69
CA ASP A 73 5.54 30.77 11.77
C ASP A 73 4.05 31.16 11.70
N THR A 74 3.46 31.45 12.88
CA THR A 74 2.07 31.84 13.16
C THR A 74 0.97 30.88 12.67
N GLU A 75 0.25 30.20 13.57
CA GLU A 75 -1.14 29.77 13.28
C GLU A 75 -1.91 31.02 12.82
N HIS A 76 -2.51 30.98 11.63
CA HIS A 76 -3.21 32.14 11.12
C HIS A 76 -4.45 32.37 11.98
N LYS A 77 -4.72 33.64 12.30
CA LYS A 77 -5.88 34.01 13.13
C LYS A 77 -7.19 33.46 12.56
N SER A 78 -7.31 33.44 11.23
CA SER A 78 -8.37 32.74 10.52
C SER A 78 -7.80 31.87 9.39
N GLU A 79 -7.75 30.55 9.64
CA GLU A 79 -7.30 29.59 8.63
C GLU A 79 -8.20 29.61 7.38
N ILE A 80 -9.53 29.71 7.54
CA ILE A 80 -10.43 29.77 6.39
C ILE A 80 -10.23 31.02 5.52
N ALA A 81 -9.98 32.19 6.13
CA ALA A 81 -9.69 33.40 5.38
C ALA A 81 -8.36 33.31 4.64
N HIS A 82 -7.32 32.77 5.31
CA HIS A 82 -6.00 32.54 4.73
C HIS A 82 -6.10 31.62 3.51
N ARG A 83 -6.67 30.41 3.65
CA ARG A 83 -6.79 29.45 2.54
C ARG A 83 -7.65 29.97 1.39
N TYR A 84 -8.71 30.72 1.68
CA TYR A 84 -9.53 31.32 0.63
C TYR A 84 -8.75 32.37 -0.18
N ASN A 85 -7.92 33.17 0.49
CA ASN A 85 -7.07 34.16 -0.16
C ASN A 85 -5.99 33.51 -1.03
N ASP A 86 -5.40 32.40 -0.60
CA ASP A 86 -4.31 31.75 -1.35
C ASP A 86 -4.83 30.92 -2.53
N LEU A 87 -5.84 30.07 -2.29
CA LEU A 87 -6.41 29.21 -3.33
C LEU A 87 -7.25 29.98 -4.37
N LYS A 88 -7.76 31.17 -4.00
CA LYS A 88 -8.78 31.92 -4.74
C LYS A 88 -10.12 31.17 -4.80
N GLU A 89 -11.18 31.92 -5.10
CA GLU A 89 -12.56 31.44 -4.97
C GLU A 89 -12.86 30.16 -5.78
N GLU A 90 -12.40 30.07 -7.03
CA GLU A 90 -12.70 28.90 -7.88
C GLU A 90 -12.08 27.61 -7.35
N THR A 91 -10.79 27.64 -6.98
CA THR A 91 -10.10 26.48 -6.42
C THR A 91 -10.65 26.16 -5.04
N PHE A 92 -10.89 27.16 -4.20
CA PHE A 92 -11.48 26.96 -2.88
C PHE A 92 -12.86 26.28 -2.97
N LYS A 93 -13.74 26.73 -3.89
CA LYS A 93 -15.03 26.08 -4.17
C LYS A 93 -14.87 24.62 -4.59
N ALA A 94 -13.94 24.35 -5.50
CA ALA A 94 -13.69 23.00 -6.01
C ALA A 94 -13.17 22.06 -4.91
N VAL A 95 -12.25 22.53 -4.07
CA VAL A 95 -11.69 21.75 -2.96
C VAL A 95 -12.73 21.54 -1.85
N THR A 96 -13.53 22.55 -1.53
CA THR A 96 -14.68 22.42 -0.60
C THR A 96 -15.69 21.40 -1.10
N MET A 97 -16.00 21.39 -2.41
CA MET A 97 -16.84 20.35 -3.04
C MET A 97 -16.21 18.95 -2.90
N ILE A 98 -14.89 18.83 -3.09
CA ILE A 98 -14.17 17.57 -2.88
C ILE A 98 -14.34 17.12 -1.44
N THR A 99 -14.05 17.97 -0.45
CA THR A 99 -14.16 17.65 0.98
C THR A 99 -15.56 17.08 1.29
N PHE A 100 -16.61 17.83 0.97
CA PHE A 100 -17.98 17.37 1.23
C PHE A 100 -18.32 16.09 0.47
N ALA A 101 -17.94 15.95 -0.79
CA ALA A 101 -18.24 14.75 -1.58
C ALA A 101 -17.56 13.49 -1.02
N GLN A 102 -16.38 13.65 -0.39
CA GLN A 102 -15.67 12.54 0.25
C GLN A 102 -16.29 12.13 1.58
N TYR A 103 -16.82 13.06 2.38
CA TYR A 103 -17.52 12.73 3.63
C TYR A 103 -18.96 12.27 3.38
N LEU A 104 -19.69 12.97 2.51
CA LEU A 104 -21.11 12.78 2.22
C LEU A 104 -21.31 12.09 0.86
N GLN A 105 -20.77 10.87 0.73
CA GLN A 105 -20.72 10.13 -0.54
C GLN A 105 -22.10 9.78 -1.12
N ARG A 106 -23.22 9.96 -0.39
CA ARG A 106 -24.59 9.70 -0.86
C ARG A 106 -25.33 10.96 -1.32
N CYS A 107 -24.89 12.15 -0.92
CA CYS A 107 -25.57 13.40 -1.25
C CYS A 107 -25.46 13.75 -2.74
N SER A 108 -26.48 14.42 -3.29
CA SER A 108 -26.49 14.90 -4.68
C SER A 108 -25.53 16.09 -4.88
N TYR A 109 -25.16 16.36 -6.12
CA TYR A 109 -24.33 17.52 -6.47
C TYR A 109 -24.96 18.84 -5.97
N ASP A 110 -26.26 19.04 -6.19
CA ASP A 110 -26.98 20.23 -5.74
C ASP A 110 -27.05 20.34 -4.21
N GLY A 111 -27.19 19.20 -3.52
CA GLY A 111 -27.18 19.15 -2.06
C GLY A 111 -25.84 19.62 -1.49
N LEU A 112 -24.74 19.15 -2.06
CA LEU A 112 -23.40 19.56 -1.64
C LEU A 112 -23.05 20.99 -2.09
N SER A 113 -23.56 21.45 -3.22
CA SER A 113 -23.33 22.81 -3.71
C SER A 113 -23.87 23.88 -2.75
N LYS A 114 -24.92 23.57 -1.98
CA LYS A 114 -25.42 24.45 -0.91
C LYS A 114 -24.42 24.55 0.25
N LEU A 115 -23.92 23.41 0.74
CA LEU A 115 -22.89 23.40 1.80
C LEU A 115 -21.60 24.10 1.37
N VAL A 116 -21.19 23.91 0.10
CA VAL A 116 -20.05 24.63 -0.48
C VAL A 116 -20.27 26.13 -0.43
N LYS A 117 -21.48 26.60 -0.76
CA LYS A 117 -21.84 28.01 -0.67
C LYS A 117 -21.76 28.51 0.77
N ASP A 118 -22.28 27.78 1.74
CA ASP A 118 -22.26 28.18 3.15
C ASP A 118 -20.82 28.39 3.66
N VAL A 119 -19.90 27.47 3.31
CA VAL A 119 -18.46 27.61 3.64
C VAL A 119 -17.79 28.77 2.90
N VAL A 120 -18.15 29.03 1.64
CA VAL A 120 -17.60 30.16 0.86
C VAL A 120 -18.08 31.50 1.42
N ASP A 121 -19.36 31.61 1.76
CA ASP A 121 -19.95 32.82 2.34
C ASP A 121 -19.29 33.09 3.72
N LEU A 122 -19.01 32.04 4.51
CA LEU A 122 -18.22 32.15 5.74
C LEU A 122 -16.79 32.62 5.46
N ALA A 123 -16.11 32.04 4.46
CA ALA A 123 -14.75 32.44 4.09
C ALA A 123 -14.68 33.93 3.72
N GLN A 124 -15.60 34.41 2.89
CA GLN A 124 -15.70 35.82 2.51
C GLN A 124 -15.96 36.73 3.72
N LYS A 125 -16.82 36.31 4.64
CA LYS A 125 -17.06 37.01 5.90
C LYS A 125 -15.78 37.10 6.74
N CYS A 126 -15.02 36.01 6.84
CA CYS A 126 -13.79 35.97 7.61
C CYS A 126 -12.65 36.80 6.98
N VAL A 127 -12.58 36.86 5.65
CA VAL A 127 -11.67 37.80 4.95
C VAL A 127 -12.01 39.25 5.28
N ALA A 128 -13.30 39.58 5.43
CA ALA A 128 -13.71 40.93 5.82
C ALA A 128 -13.52 41.23 7.32
N ASN A 129 -13.62 40.21 8.18
CA ASN A 129 -13.46 40.34 9.63
C ASN A 129 -12.97 39.04 10.29
N GLU A 130 -11.65 38.91 10.46
CA GLU A 130 -11.03 37.74 11.08
C GLU A 130 -11.32 37.59 12.59
N ASP A 131 -11.86 38.62 13.26
CA ASP A 131 -12.18 38.59 14.69
C ASP A 131 -13.48 37.86 15.04
N ALA A 132 -14.28 37.45 14.04
CA ALA A 132 -15.52 36.77 14.33
C ALA A 132 -15.27 35.36 14.93
N PRO A 133 -16.03 34.91 15.95
CA PRO A 133 -15.77 33.64 16.65
C PRO A 133 -15.73 32.40 15.75
N GLU A 134 -16.50 32.40 14.66
CA GLU A 134 -16.53 31.34 13.66
C GLU A 134 -15.28 31.30 12.76
N CYS A 135 -14.54 32.40 12.65
CA CYS A 135 -13.37 32.54 11.79
C CYS A 135 -12.10 31.95 12.39
N THR A 136 -12.05 31.75 13.70
CA THR A 136 -10.90 31.17 14.42
C THR A 136 -10.98 29.65 14.55
N LYS A 137 -12.04 29.02 14.03
CA LYS A 137 -12.18 27.57 14.02
C LYS A 137 -11.21 26.95 13.02
N SER A 138 -10.76 25.73 13.30
CA SER A 138 -10.03 24.93 12.32
C SER A 138 -10.94 24.60 11.13
N LEU A 139 -10.34 24.41 9.95
CA LEU A 139 -11.08 24.00 8.76
C LEU A 139 -11.87 22.71 8.98
N PRO A 140 -11.32 21.62 9.57
CA PRO A 140 -12.08 20.41 9.83
C PRO A 140 -13.30 20.69 10.71
N SER A 141 -13.15 21.49 11.77
CA SER A 141 -14.28 21.87 12.63
C SER A 141 -15.39 22.59 11.85
N ILE A 142 -15.04 23.51 10.94
CA ILE A 142 -16.01 24.22 10.09
C ILE A 142 -16.77 23.23 9.20
N PHE A 143 -16.06 22.37 8.48
CA PHE A 143 -16.69 21.38 7.59
C PHE A 143 -17.59 20.41 8.35
N LEU A 144 -17.16 19.95 9.53
CA LEU A 144 -17.94 19.01 10.34
C LEU A 144 -19.15 19.67 10.97
N ASP A 145 -19.06 20.95 11.36
CA ASP A 145 -20.21 21.73 11.82
C ASP A 145 -21.29 21.81 10.72
N GLU A 146 -20.90 22.12 9.48
CA GLU A 146 -21.80 22.16 8.32
C GLU A 146 -22.43 20.78 8.04
N ILE A 147 -21.64 19.70 8.08
CA ILE A 147 -22.16 18.34 7.93
C ILE A 147 -23.21 18.02 9.01
N CYS A 148 -22.99 18.46 10.25
CA CYS A 148 -23.91 18.24 11.35
C CYS A 148 -25.21 19.06 11.27
N GLN A 149 -25.26 20.10 10.44
CA GLN A 149 -26.49 20.83 10.12
C GLN A 149 -27.30 20.22 8.97
N VAL A 150 -26.80 19.17 8.31
CA VAL A 150 -27.53 18.52 7.21
C VAL A 150 -28.83 17.90 7.74
N ASP A 151 -29.95 18.43 7.25
CA ASP A 151 -31.28 17.88 7.54
C ASP A 151 -31.32 16.38 7.25
N LYS A 152 -31.83 15.62 8.23
CA LYS A 152 -31.99 14.16 8.11
C LYS A 152 -30.67 13.42 7.83
N LEU A 153 -29.53 13.92 8.35
CA LEU A 153 -28.24 13.21 8.30
C LEU A 153 -28.37 11.76 8.79
N ARG A 154 -29.10 11.55 9.90
CA ARG A 154 -29.35 10.22 10.46
C ARG A 154 -30.14 9.31 9.51
N ASP A 155 -31.11 9.83 8.77
CA ASP A 155 -31.91 9.03 7.83
C ASP A 155 -31.04 8.55 6.65
N SER A 156 -30.09 9.39 6.21
CA SER A 156 -29.24 9.10 5.04
C SER A 156 -27.96 8.33 5.37
N TYR A 157 -27.41 8.50 6.59
CA TYR A 157 -26.09 7.98 6.98
C TYR A 157 -26.08 7.20 8.32
N GLY A 158 -27.23 7.03 8.98
CA GLY A 158 -27.35 6.20 10.18
C GLY A 158 -26.42 6.63 11.32
N ALA A 159 -25.58 5.70 11.77
CA ALA A 159 -24.66 5.88 12.90
C ALA A 159 -23.60 6.98 12.67
N MET A 160 -23.37 7.43 11.43
CA MET A 160 -22.49 8.58 11.16
C MET A 160 -22.99 9.85 11.88
N ALA A 161 -24.31 10.00 12.03
CA ALA A 161 -24.89 11.12 12.76
C ALA A 161 -24.54 11.12 14.26
N ASP A 162 -24.14 9.98 14.84
CA ASP A 162 -23.65 9.93 16.22
C ASP A 162 -22.29 10.66 16.38
N CYS A 163 -21.52 10.82 15.30
CA CYS A 163 -20.26 11.56 15.32
C CYS A 163 -20.45 13.03 15.74
N CYS A 164 -21.58 13.66 15.41
CA CYS A 164 -21.88 15.05 15.77
C CYS A 164 -21.97 15.31 17.28
N SER A 165 -22.10 14.25 18.09
CA SER A 165 -22.11 14.37 19.57
C SER A 165 -20.70 14.35 20.19
N LYS A 166 -19.67 14.08 19.40
CA LYS A 166 -18.27 14.01 19.84
C LYS A 166 -17.62 15.39 19.76
N ALA A 167 -16.58 15.61 20.57
CA ALA A 167 -15.71 16.77 20.44
C ALA A 167 -14.63 16.52 19.37
N ASP A 168 -14.02 17.59 18.86
CA ASP A 168 -12.81 17.47 18.06
C ASP A 168 -11.61 17.17 18.98
N PRO A 169 -10.66 16.31 18.57
CA PRO A 169 -10.51 15.69 17.24
C PRO A 169 -11.28 14.36 17.05
N GLU A 170 -11.83 13.73 18.09
CA GLU A 170 -12.47 12.41 17.99
C GLU A 170 -13.69 12.39 17.05
N ARG A 171 -14.35 13.54 16.89
CA ARG A 171 -15.42 13.75 15.91
C ARG A 171 -14.92 13.56 14.48
N ASN A 172 -13.74 14.09 14.14
CA ASN A 172 -13.17 13.90 12.80
C ASN A 172 -12.84 12.43 12.54
N ASP A 173 -12.15 11.77 13.47
CA ASP A 173 -11.82 10.33 13.37
C ASP A 173 -13.08 9.47 13.19
N CYS A 174 -14.15 9.80 13.91
CA CYS A 174 -15.44 9.16 13.76
C CYS A 174 -15.96 9.32 12.32
N PHE A 175 -16.00 10.53 11.78
CA PHE A 175 -16.45 10.76 10.39
C PHE A 175 -15.56 10.09 9.34
N LEU A 176 -14.24 10.10 9.52
CA LEU A 176 -13.31 9.41 8.62
C LEU A 176 -13.58 7.90 8.55
N SER A 177 -14.00 7.27 9.65
CA SER A 177 -14.33 5.84 9.70
C SER A 177 -15.53 5.45 8.82
N PHE A 178 -16.37 6.40 8.43
CA PHE A 178 -17.53 6.18 7.55
C PHE A 178 -17.21 6.36 6.06
N LYS A 179 -15.99 6.78 5.70
CA LYS A 179 -15.56 6.88 4.30
C LYS A 179 -15.40 5.48 3.69
N VAL A 180 -16.18 5.19 2.65
CA VAL A 180 -16.17 3.88 1.98
C VAL A 180 -15.40 3.99 0.67
N GLN A 181 -14.30 3.24 0.55
CA GLN A 181 -13.56 3.16 -0.71
C GLN A 181 -14.38 2.43 -1.76
N GLN A 182 -14.57 3.04 -2.95
CA GLN A 182 -15.36 2.46 -4.05
C GLN A 182 -16.74 1.94 -3.61
N PRO A 183 -17.61 2.84 -3.10
CA PRO A 183 -18.90 2.45 -2.54
C PRO A 183 -19.81 1.81 -3.60
N ASP A 184 -20.43 0.69 -3.24
CA ASP A 184 -21.41 -0.04 -4.07
C ASP A 184 -22.71 0.75 -4.29
N PHE A 185 -23.05 1.64 -3.36
CA PHE A 185 -24.20 2.53 -3.44
C PHE A 185 -24.00 3.70 -4.41
N VAL A 186 -22.78 3.95 -4.91
CA VAL A 186 -22.54 4.93 -5.98
C VAL A 186 -22.45 4.18 -7.29
N GLN A 187 -23.48 4.34 -8.13
CA GLN A 187 -23.55 3.65 -9.41
C GLN A 187 -22.32 3.93 -10.29
N PRO A 188 -21.84 2.96 -11.09
CA PRO A 188 -20.77 3.20 -12.06
C PRO A 188 -21.10 4.39 -12.95
N TYR A 189 -20.12 5.27 -13.18
CA TYR A 189 -20.32 6.41 -14.08
C TYR A 189 -20.59 5.90 -15.50
N GLN A 190 -21.74 6.27 -16.06
CA GLN A 190 -22.08 6.04 -17.46
C GLN A 190 -21.77 7.33 -18.23
N ARG A 191 -20.76 7.27 -19.10
CA ARG A 191 -20.44 8.40 -19.97
C ARG A 191 -21.64 8.65 -20.91
N PRO A 192 -22.12 9.89 -21.05
CA PRO A 192 -23.06 10.23 -22.10
C PRO A 192 -22.52 9.88 -23.50
N ALA A 193 -23.40 9.89 -24.50
CA ALA A 193 -22.98 9.76 -25.89
C ALA A 193 -21.96 10.86 -26.26
N SER A 194 -21.07 10.57 -27.22
CA SER A 194 -19.94 11.45 -27.56
C SER A 194 -20.38 12.83 -28.06
N ASP A 195 -21.45 12.88 -28.84
CA ASP A 195 -22.09 14.12 -29.30
C ASP A 195 -22.64 14.93 -28.12
N VAL A 196 -23.31 14.26 -27.17
CA VAL A 196 -23.87 14.90 -25.97
C VAL A 196 -22.77 15.46 -25.07
N ILE A 197 -21.73 14.68 -24.77
CA ILE A 197 -20.66 15.15 -23.86
C ILE A 197 -19.82 16.26 -24.49
N CYS A 198 -19.60 16.23 -25.81
CA CYS A 198 -18.88 17.30 -26.50
C CYS A 198 -19.71 18.58 -26.61
N THR A 199 -21.03 18.46 -26.81
CA THR A 199 -21.96 19.62 -26.75
C THR A 199 -22.00 20.20 -25.35
N GLU A 200 -22.14 19.36 -24.32
CA GLU A 200 -22.13 19.80 -22.92
C GLU A 200 -20.79 20.47 -22.53
N TYR A 201 -19.65 19.99 -23.07
CA TYR A 201 -18.37 20.65 -22.87
C TYR A 201 -18.32 22.05 -23.51
N GLN A 202 -18.92 22.23 -24.69
CA GLN A 202 -19.00 23.52 -25.37
C GLN A 202 -19.93 24.49 -24.64
N ASP A 203 -21.10 24.02 -24.23
CA ASP A 203 -22.19 24.87 -23.73
C ASP A 203 -22.11 25.09 -22.21
N ASN A 204 -21.66 24.10 -21.45
CA ASN A 204 -21.75 24.05 -19.99
C ASN A 204 -20.44 23.59 -19.31
N ARG A 205 -19.28 23.95 -19.90
CA ARG A 205 -17.93 23.57 -19.43
C ARG A 205 -17.75 23.52 -17.92
N VAL A 206 -18.09 24.59 -17.20
CA VAL A 206 -17.86 24.72 -15.75
C VAL A 206 -18.70 23.71 -14.97
N SER A 207 -19.98 23.57 -15.33
CA SER A 207 -20.89 22.59 -14.70
C SER A 207 -20.39 21.17 -14.93
N LEU A 208 -19.96 20.85 -16.16
CA LEU A 208 -19.45 19.53 -16.52
C LEU A 208 -18.22 19.14 -15.68
N LEU A 209 -17.25 20.04 -15.56
CA LEU A 209 -16.04 19.79 -14.75
C LEU A 209 -16.36 19.72 -13.26
N GLY A 210 -17.30 20.53 -12.76
CA GLY A 210 -17.79 20.44 -11.39
C GLY A 210 -18.41 19.08 -11.06
N HIS A 211 -19.24 18.56 -11.97
CA HIS A 211 -19.82 17.22 -11.84
C HIS A 211 -18.76 16.11 -11.90
N PHE A 212 -17.74 16.27 -12.75
CA PHE A 212 -16.60 15.35 -12.79
C PHE A 212 -15.86 15.30 -11.44
N ILE A 213 -15.51 16.46 -10.88
CA ILE A 213 -14.82 16.57 -9.58
C ILE A 213 -15.64 15.88 -8.49
N TYR A 214 -16.93 16.21 -8.40
CA TYR A 214 -17.87 15.58 -7.45
C TYR A 214 -17.93 14.05 -7.63
N ALA A 215 -18.06 13.58 -8.87
CA ALA A 215 -18.18 12.17 -9.18
C ALA A 215 -16.91 11.37 -8.83
N VAL A 216 -15.72 11.95 -9.06
CA VAL A 216 -14.44 11.33 -8.71
C VAL A 216 -14.24 11.34 -7.19
N ALA A 217 -14.51 12.46 -6.52
CA ALA A 217 -14.33 12.62 -5.08
C ALA A 217 -15.18 11.62 -4.27
N ARG A 218 -16.48 11.52 -4.56
CA ARG A 218 -17.38 10.60 -3.82
C ARG A 218 -17.07 9.12 -4.04
N ARG A 219 -16.36 8.76 -5.12
CA ARG A 219 -15.92 7.38 -5.39
C ARG A 219 -14.55 7.06 -4.78
N ASN A 220 -13.77 8.08 -4.49
CA ASN A 220 -12.40 7.98 -3.99
C ASN A 220 -12.23 8.89 -2.75
N PRO A 221 -12.82 8.53 -1.60
CA PRO A 221 -12.90 9.40 -0.42
C PRO A 221 -11.56 9.67 0.28
N PHE A 222 -10.51 8.97 -0.14
CA PHE A 222 -9.14 9.12 0.36
C PHE A 222 -8.17 9.64 -0.70
N LEU A 223 -8.65 10.05 -1.88
CA LEU A 223 -7.81 10.67 -2.89
C LEU A 223 -7.72 12.18 -2.61
N TYR A 224 -6.53 12.67 -2.26
CA TYR A 224 -6.27 14.09 -2.05
C TYR A 224 -6.75 15.01 -3.19
N ALA A 225 -7.26 16.18 -2.81
CA ALA A 225 -7.80 17.18 -3.72
C ALA A 225 -6.86 17.59 -4.87
N PRO A 226 -5.54 17.81 -4.65
CA PRO A 226 -4.60 18.14 -5.73
C PRO A 226 -4.67 17.17 -6.92
N THR A 227 -4.81 15.87 -6.69
CA THR A 227 -4.95 14.93 -7.80
C THR A 227 -6.33 14.98 -8.41
N ILE A 228 -7.41 15.15 -7.65
CA ILE A 228 -8.75 15.23 -8.24
C ILE A 228 -8.84 16.43 -9.19
N LEU A 229 -8.25 17.57 -8.82
CA LEU A 229 -8.17 18.74 -9.69
C LEU A 229 -7.28 18.47 -10.92
N SER A 230 -6.12 17.82 -10.75
CA SER A 230 -5.29 17.40 -11.89
C SER A 230 -6.01 16.44 -12.83
N LEU A 231 -6.82 15.50 -12.32
CA LEU A 231 -7.61 14.58 -13.14
C LEU A 231 -8.73 15.31 -13.88
N ALA A 232 -9.29 16.38 -13.29
CA ALA A 232 -10.26 17.23 -13.98
C ALA A 232 -9.61 17.99 -15.14
N ALA A 233 -8.38 18.47 -14.96
CA ALA A 233 -7.60 19.05 -16.06
C ALA A 233 -7.27 18.02 -17.15
N ASP A 234 -6.85 16.80 -16.76
CA ASP A 234 -6.61 15.70 -17.71
C ASP A 234 -7.88 15.37 -18.51
N TYR A 235 -9.04 15.34 -17.84
CA TYR A 235 -10.34 15.10 -18.48
C TYR A 235 -10.74 16.24 -19.42
N GLU A 236 -10.50 17.49 -19.03
CA GLU A 236 -10.72 18.63 -19.91
C GLU A 236 -9.84 18.56 -21.16
N HIS A 237 -8.55 18.28 -21.02
CA HIS A 237 -7.66 18.14 -22.17
C HIS A 237 -8.09 17.01 -23.10
N ALA A 238 -8.60 15.90 -22.55
CA ALA A 238 -9.18 14.83 -23.34
C ALA A 238 -10.39 15.29 -24.15
N LEU A 239 -11.29 16.09 -23.57
CA LEU A 239 -12.43 16.67 -24.30
C LEU A 239 -11.97 17.65 -25.39
N GLN A 240 -11.00 18.52 -25.07
CA GLN A 240 -10.44 19.50 -26.02
C GLN A 240 -9.82 18.86 -27.26
N SER A 241 -9.14 17.72 -27.09
CA SER A 241 -8.54 16.97 -28.20
C SER A 241 -9.55 16.06 -28.90
N CYS A 242 -10.26 15.21 -28.15
CA CYS A 242 -11.08 14.14 -28.72
C CYS A 242 -12.35 14.65 -29.38
N CYS A 243 -12.96 15.75 -28.91
CA CYS A 243 -14.17 16.29 -29.54
C CYS A 243 -13.95 16.87 -30.94
N LYS A 244 -12.70 16.92 -31.42
CA LYS A 244 -12.32 17.35 -32.78
C LYS A 244 -11.97 16.16 -33.68
N GLU A 245 -11.88 14.95 -33.12
CA GLU A 245 -11.51 13.73 -33.85
C GLU A 245 -12.72 13.14 -34.59
N THR A 246 -12.46 12.33 -35.61
CA THR A 246 -13.51 11.60 -36.32
C THR A 246 -14.12 10.48 -35.49
N ASP A 247 -13.30 9.78 -34.70
CA ASP A 247 -13.76 8.75 -33.75
C ASP A 247 -13.61 9.23 -32.31
N VAL A 248 -14.57 10.08 -31.91
CA VAL A 248 -14.63 10.68 -30.57
C VAL A 248 -14.72 9.60 -29.49
N ASN A 249 -15.45 8.50 -29.73
CA ASN A 249 -15.65 7.44 -28.75
C ASN A 249 -14.34 6.72 -28.43
N ALA A 250 -13.64 6.24 -29.46
CA ALA A 250 -12.37 5.55 -29.27
C ALA A 250 -11.34 6.45 -28.57
N CYS A 251 -11.25 7.72 -28.98
CA CYS A 251 -10.36 8.68 -28.35
C CYS A 251 -10.70 8.89 -26.85
N LEU A 252 -11.97 9.14 -26.52
CA LEU A 252 -12.38 9.36 -25.14
C LEU A 252 -12.24 8.09 -24.28
N ASP A 253 -12.43 6.89 -24.83
CA ASP A 253 -12.26 5.62 -24.11
C ASP A 253 -10.79 5.40 -23.72
N GLU A 254 -9.86 5.65 -24.64
CA GLU A 254 -8.42 5.59 -24.37
C GLU A 254 -8.02 6.56 -23.24
N LYS A 255 -8.41 7.83 -23.35
CA LYS A 255 -8.09 8.84 -22.33
C LYS A 255 -8.73 8.53 -20.99
N ALA A 256 -9.98 8.06 -20.97
CA ALA A 256 -10.66 7.67 -19.74
C ALA A 256 -9.97 6.48 -19.05
N ALA A 257 -9.48 5.50 -19.81
CA ALA A 257 -8.71 4.38 -19.25
C ALA A 257 -7.42 4.87 -18.58
N ALA A 258 -6.68 5.78 -19.21
CA ALA A 258 -5.48 6.38 -18.65
C ALA A 258 -5.76 7.18 -17.36
N ILE A 259 -6.80 8.02 -17.35
CA ILE A 259 -7.22 8.80 -16.17
C ILE A 259 -7.61 7.87 -15.02
N LYS A 260 -8.39 6.82 -15.27
CA LYS A 260 -8.77 5.82 -14.25
C LYS A 260 -7.55 5.09 -13.68
N ALA A 261 -6.60 4.70 -14.54
CA ALA A 261 -5.38 4.04 -14.10
C ALA A 261 -4.51 4.96 -13.22
N LYS A 262 -4.38 6.23 -13.60
CA LYS A 262 -3.69 7.27 -12.83
C LYS A 262 -4.35 7.49 -11.46
N ALA A 263 -5.67 7.69 -11.43
CA ALA A 263 -6.44 7.87 -10.19
C ALA A 263 -6.26 6.67 -9.23
N LYS A 264 -6.38 5.44 -9.75
CA LYS A 264 -6.20 4.22 -8.95
C LYS A 264 -4.78 4.12 -8.38
N LYS A 265 -3.75 4.36 -9.21
CA LYS A 265 -2.34 4.32 -8.79
C LYS A 265 -2.11 5.29 -7.64
N ILE A 266 -2.53 6.54 -7.79
CA ILE A 266 -2.25 7.59 -6.81
C ILE A 266 -3.05 7.36 -5.52
N SER A 267 -4.33 6.99 -5.62
CA SER A 267 -5.18 6.68 -4.46
C SER A 267 -4.55 5.59 -3.59
N VAL A 268 -4.07 4.51 -4.20
CA VAL A 268 -3.42 3.40 -3.50
C VAL A 268 -2.10 3.84 -2.86
N MET A 269 -1.27 4.63 -3.54
CA MET A 269 0.01 5.11 -3.00
C MET A 269 -0.18 6.13 -1.85
N GLN A 270 -1.22 6.96 -1.92
CA GLN A 270 -1.60 7.86 -0.84
C GLN A 270 -2.06 7.06 0.37
N GLN A 271 -2.98 6.11 0.19
CA GLN A 271 -3.45 5.24 1.26
C GLN A 271 -2.30 4.47 1.90
N TYR A 272 -1.35 3.98 1.10
CA TYR A 272 -0.14 3.34 1.59
C TYR A 272 0.68 4.29 2.48
N SER A 273 0.92 5.52 2.02
CA SER A 273 1.65 6.54 2.77
C SER A 273 0.94 6.94 4.08
N CYS A 274 -0.39 7.11 4.06
CA CYS A 274 -1.19 7.33 5.28
C CYS A 274 -1.08 6.14 6.23
N GLY A 275 -1.07 4.90 5.70
CA GLY A 275 -0.90 3.69 6.49
C GLY A 275 0.45 3.63 7.19
N ILE A 276 1.53 4.12 6.55
CA ILE A 276 2.85 4.23 7.20
C ILE A 276 2.80 5.24 8.34
N LEU A 277 2.27 6.44 8.07
CA LEU A 277 2.19 7.50 9.06
C LEU A 277 1.37 7.08 10.29
N GLN A 278 0.21 6.46 10.07
CA GLN A 278 -0.69 6.01 11.13
C GLN A 278 -0.09 4.83 11.93
N LYS A 279 0.52 3.85 11.27
CA LYS A 279 0.97 2.61 11.92
C LYS A 279 2.36 2.72 12.55
N PHE A 280 3.27 3.45 11.91
CA PHE A 280 4.69 3.51 12.28
C PHE A 280 5.17 4.91 12.68
N GLY A 281 4.29 5.90 12.66
CA GLY A 281 4.56 7.26 13.13
C GLY A 281 5.36 8.14 12.18
N GLU A 282 5.51 9.41 12.58
CA GLU A 282 6.15 10.46 11.78
C GLU A 282 7.59 10.14 11.41
N ARG A 283 8.39 9.58 12.34
CA ARG A 283 9.81 9.24 12.11
C ARG A 283 9.98 8.28 10.92
N THR A 284 9.23 7.19 10.92
CA THR A 284 9.30 6.18 9.85
C THR A 284 8.81 6.73 8.52
N PHE A 285 7.72 7.49 8.55
CA PHE A 285 7.20 8.18 7.37
C PHE A 285 8.23 9.15 6.79
N GLN A 286 8.86 9.97 7.63
CA GLN A 286 9.89 10.92 7.19
C GLN A 286 11.10 10.20 6.61
N ALA A 287 11.54 9.09 7.20
CA ALA A 287 12.64 8.29 6.67
C ALA A 287 12.32 7.75 5.27
N ASP A 288 11.12 7.19 5.03
CA ASP A 288 10.67 6.73 3.71
C ASP A 288 10.65 7.87 2.68
N LYS A 289 10.08 9.03 3.06
CA LYS A 289 10.05 10.19 2.17
C LYS A 289 11.42 10.79 1.94
N LEU A 290 12.30 10.81 2.93
CA LEU A 290 13.67 11.26 2.78
C LEU A 290 14.44 10.39 1.77
N ALA A 291 14.24 9.07 1.83
CA ALA A 291 14.84 8.16 0.87
C ALA A 291 14.37 8.47 -0.56
N LEU A 292 13.06 8.61 -0.76
CA LEU A 292 12.48 8.97 -2.06
C LEU A 292 12.98 10.32 -2.57
N LEU A 293 13.03 11.34 -1.70
CA LEU A 293 13.49 12.68 -2.07
C LEU A 293 14.98 12.70 -2.40
N GLY A 294 15.80 11.95 -1.65
CA GLY A 294 17.23 11.79 -1.94
C GLY A 294 17.48 11.16 -3.30
N GLN A 295 16.68 10.15 -3.68
CA GLN A 295 16.74 9.53 -5.01
C GLN A 295 16.25 10.46 -6.12
N LYS A 296 15.16 11.20 -5.88
CA LYS A 296 14.51 12.04 -6.91
C LYS A 296 15.24 13.35 -7.16
N TYR A 297 15.84 13.93 -6.13
CA TYR A 297 16.55 15.21 -6.16
C TYR A 297 18.01 15.05 -5.70
N PRO A 298 18.80 14.16 -6.33
CA PRO A 298 20.10 13.73 -5.82
C PRO A 298 21.16 14.83 -5.87
N LYS A 299 20.95 15.94 -6.58
CA LYS A 299 21.85 17.11 -6.60
C LYS A 299 21.52 18.15 -5.53
N ALA A 300 20.29 18.16 -5.02
CA ALA A 300 19.84 19.17 -4.08
C ALA A 300 20.55 19.01 -2.73
N PRO A 301 20.98 20.11 -2.06
CA PRO A 301 21.62 20.04 -0.75
C PRO A 301 20.72 19.39 0.32
N PHE A 302 21.32 18.66 1.26
CA PHE A 302 20.59 18.00 2.35
C PHE A 302 19.66 18.96 3.12
N SER A 303 20.12 20.19 3.38
CA SER A 303 19.31 21.21 4.05
C SER A 303 18.06 21.61 3.28
N GLU A 304 18.09 21.64 1.95
CA GLU A 304 16.92 21.89 1.11
C GLU A 304 15.97 20.69 1.08
N ILE A 305 16.52 19.46 1.08
CA ILE A 305 15.73 18.23 1.19
C ILE A 305 14.99 18.15 2.53
N ILE A 306 15.65 18.47 3.63
CA ILE A 306 15.02 18.48 4.96
C ILE A 306 13.90 19.52 5.04
N LYS A 307 14.08 20.71 4.44
CA LYS A 307 13.02 21.73 4.39
C LYS A 307 11.75 21.22 3.69
N ILE A 308 11.90 20.61 2.50
CA ILE A 308 10.73 20.07 1.79
C ILE A 308 10.16 18.83 2.49
N LEU A 309 10.99 18.02 3.16
CA LEU A 309 10.54 16.87 3.94
C LEU A 309 9.62 17.28 5.09
N GLN A 310 9.95 18.35 5.81
CA GLN A 310 9.11 18.85 6.90
C GLN A 310 7.76 19.34 6.39
N ARG A 311 7.73 20.04 5.24
CA ARG A 311 6.47 20.45 4.58
C ARG A 311 5.66 19.26 4.10
N ILE A 312 6.30 18.28 3.46
CA ILE A 312 5.64 17.03 3.00
C ILE A 312 4.99 16.29 4.17
N LYS A 313 5.64 16.24 5.33
CA LYS A 313 5.05 15.64 6.52
C LYS A 313 3.73 16.32 6.91
N GLY A 314 3.72 17.66 6.99
CA GLY A 314 2.51 18.45 7.28
C GLY A 314 1.38 18.15 6.30
N ILE A 315 1.68 18.29 4.99
CA ILE A 315 0.73 18.00 3.90
C ILE A 315 0.13 16.61 4.03
N TYR A 316 0.95 15.57 4.23
CA TYR A 316 0.41 14.21 4.35
C TYR A 316 -0.45 14.05 5.59
N LYS A 317 -0.12 14.69 6.71
CA LYS A 317 -0.96 14.67 7.91
C LYS A 317 -2.36 15.24 7.60
N GLU A 318 -2.41 16.46 7.06
CA GLU A 318 -3.67 17.13 6.67
C GLU A 318 -4.48 16.28 5.68
N CYS A 319 -3.84 15.83 4.59
CA CYS A 319 -4.50 15.03 3.56
C CYS A 319 -5.03 13.69 4.11
N CYS A 320 -4.32 13.05 5.05
CA CYS A 320 -4.74 11.79 5.65
C CYS A 320 -5.85 11.99 6.70
N GLU A 321 -5.87 13.14 7.38
CA GLU A 321 -6.91 13.55 8.34
C GLU A 321 -8.17 14.10 7.65
N GLY A 322 -8.16 14.19 6.32
CA GLY A 322 -9.33 14.60 5.53
C GLY A 322 -9.48 16.11 5.32
N ASP A 323 -8.51 16.91 5.77
CA ASP A 323 -8.46 18.34 5.50
C ASP A 323 -7.93 18.60 4.09
N MET A 324 -8.83 18.55 3.11
CA MET A 324 -8.45 18.70 1.71
C MET A 324 -8.10 20.14 1.34
N VAL A 325 -8.57 21.14 2.10
CA VAL A 325 -8.31 22.57 1.84
C VAL A 325 -6.88 22.90 2.24
N GLU A 326 -6.48 22.59 3.48
CA GLU A 326 -5.09 22.78 3.95
C GLU A 326 -4.13 21.91 3.11
N CYS A 327 -4.48 20.64 2.89
CA CYS A 327 -3.72 19.71 2.03
C CYS A 327 -3.46 20.25 0.61
N MET A 328 -4.43 20.96 0.01
CA MET A 328 -4.27 21.54 -1.33
C MET A 328 -3.37 22.76 -1.30
N ASP A 329 -3.59 23.64 -0.34
CA ASP A 329 -2.88 24.91 -0.22
C ASP A 329 -1.41 24.72 0.13
N ASP A 330 -1.11 23.97 1.20
CA ASP A 330 0.26 23.65 1.63
C ASP A 330 1.03 22.92 0.52
N ARG A 331 0.35 22.07 -0.25
CA ARG A 331 0.96 21.44 -1.43
C ARG A 331 1.25 22.45 -2.53
N ALA A 332 0.33 23.34 -2.85
CA ALA A 332 0.57 24.38 -3.85
C ALA A 332 1.72 25.31 -3.45
N GLU A 333 1.82 25.68 -2.18
CA GLU A 333 2.94 26.45 -1.64
C GLU A 333 4.27 25.72 -1.76
N LEU A 334 4.33 24.45 -1.34
CA LEU A 334 5.52 23.61 -1.46
C LEU A 334 5.99 23.54 -2.91
N ILE A 335 5.06 23.33 -3.85
CA ILE A 335 5.38 23.21 -5.26
C ILE A 335 5.84 24.56 -5.84
N THR A 336 5.25 25.66 -5.41
CA THR A 336 5.69 27.02 -5.77
C THR A 336 7.12 27.29 -5.27
N TYR A 337 7.42 26.90 -4.03
CA TYR A 337 8.77 26.97 -3.47
C TYR A 337 9.76 26.14 -4.29
N MET A 338 9.42 24.89 -4.61
CA MET A 338 10.27 24.02 -5.43
C MET A 338 10.52 24.61 -6.82
N CYS A 339 9.49 25.16 -7.46
CA CYS A 339 9.63 25.80 -8.77
C CYS A 339 10.48 27.08 -8.74
N SER A 340 10.39 27.88 -7.66
CA SER A 340 11.27 29.04 -7.47
C SER A 340 12.76 28.67 -7.39
N LYS A 341 13.05 27.41 -7.07
CA LYS A 341 14.40 26.83 -6.96
C LYS A 341 14.57 25.59 -7.85
N GLN A 342 13.91 25.54 -9.00
CA GLN A 342 13.89 24.33 -9.86
C GLN A 342 15.30 23.84 -10.23
N GLU A 343 16.24 24.75 -10.49
CA GLU A 343 17.64 24.40 -10.81
C GLU A 343 18.40 23.76 -9.63
N VAL A 344 17.96 24.02 -8.39
CA VAL A 344 18.52 23.40 -7.18
C VAL A 344 17.97 21.98 -7.01
N PHE A 345 16.69 21.77 -7.33
CA PHE A 345 16.02 20.50 -7.09
C PHE A 345 16.20 19.49 -8.21
N SER A 346 15.80 19.81 -9.44
CA SER A 346 15.89 18.88 -10.57
C SER A 346 15.66 19.55 -11.91
N SER A 347 16.43 19.10 -12.91
CA SER A 347 16.19 19.45 -14.31
C SER A 347 14.85 18.93 -14.84
N LYS A 348 14.30 17.86 -14.24
CA LYS A 348 13.09 17.15 -14.70
C LYS A 348 11.78 17.85 -14.33
N ILE A 349 11.81 18.91 -13.52
CA ILE A 349 10.60 19.65 -13.10
C ILE A 349 10.39 20.96 -13.86
N LYS A 350 11.27 21.32 -14.80
CA LYS A 350 11.20 22.61 -15.51
C LYS A 350 9.89 22.82 -16.26
N ASP A 351 9.48 21.82 -17.04
CA ASP A 351 8.22 21.87 -17.80
C ASP A 351 7.01 21.86 -16.88
N CYS A 352 7.10 21.15 -15.75
CA CYS A 352 6.04 21.15 -14.74
C CYS A 352 5.82 22.55 -14.16
N CYS A 353 6.89 23.30 -13.88
CA CYS A 353 6.81 24.62 -13.26
C CYS A 353 6.15 25.69 -14.14
N GLN A 354 6.03 25.44 -15.44
CA GLN A 354 5.30 26.29 -16.38
C GLN A 354 3.79 26.01 -16.41
N LYS A 355 3.34 24.89 -15.83
CA LYS A 355 1.92 24.51 -15.81
C LYS A 355 1.10 25.33 -14.83
N PRO A 356 -0.23 25.40 -15.03
CA PRO A 356 -1.17 25.94 -14.04
C PRO A 356 -1.11 25.19 -12.70
N ILE A 357 -1.50 25.85 -11.60
CA ILE A 357 -1.42 25.33 -10.22
C ILE A 357 -2.02 23.92 -10.05
N VAL A 358 -3.16 23.67 -10.69
CA VAL A 358 -3.92 22.41 -10.60
C VAL A 358 -3.20 21.22 -11.25
N GLU A 359 -2.40 21.45 -12.29
CA GLU A 359 -1.61 20.41 -12.97
C GLU A 359 -0.17 20.34 -12.45
N ARG A 360 0.39 21.50 -12.08
CA ARG A 360 1.79 21.66 -11.68
C ARG A 360 2.14 20.72 -10.53
N SER A 361 1.29 20.67 -9.52
CA SER A 361 1.50 19.83 -8.34
C SER A 361 1.65 18.36 -8.71
N GLN A 362 0.74 17.84 -9.53
CA GLN A 362 0.80 16.43 -9.92
C GLN A 362 1.97 16.14 -10.86
N CYS A 363 2.27 17.05 -11.79
CA CYS A 363 3.42 16.93 -12.68
C CYS A 363 4.74 16.82 -11.90
N VAL A 364 4.98 17.70 -10.91
CA VAL A 364 6.21 17.65 -10.10
C VAL A 364 6.31 16.35 -9.31
N ILE A 365 5.20 15.87 -8.73
CA ILE A 365 5.16 14.57 -8.02
C ILE A 365 5.52 13.41 -8.94
N GLU A 366 5.05 13.43 -10.18
CA GLU A 366 5.22 12.36 -11.16
C GLU A 366 6.49 12.48 -12.01
N ALA A 367 7.18 13.63 -11.96
CA ALA A 367 8.44 13.84 -12.69
C ALA A 367 9.47 12.76 -12.39
N ASP A 368 10.30 12.42 -13.38
CA ASP A 368 11.35 11.43 -13.23
C ASP A 368 12.43 11.85 -12.23
N PHE A 369 13.26 10.90 -11.81
CA PHE A 369 14.42 11.17 -10.98
C PHE A 369 15.46 11.96 -11.79
N ASP A 370 16.14 12.92 -11.14
CA ASP A 370 17.26 13.60 -11.79
C ASP A 370 18.49 12.69 -11.87
N ASP A 371 19.42 13.05 -12.75
CA ASP A 371 20.61 12.24 -12.98
C ASP A 371 21.50 12.19 -11.72
N LYS A 372 22.02 11.01 -11.40
CA LYS A 372 22.93 10.80 -10.26
C LYS A 372 24.20 11.66 -10.44
N PRO A 373 24.62 12.43 -9.42
CA PRO A 373 25.85 13.21 -9.49
C PRO A 373 27.09 12.30 -9.57
N GLU A 374 28.08 12.67 -10.40
CA GLU A 374 29.30 11.89 -10.64
C GLU A 374 30.28 11.95 -9.45
N ASP A 375 30.45 13.13 -8.84
CA ASP A 375 31.50 13.41 -7.84
C ASP A 375 31.02 13.32 -6.38
N LEU A 376 30.26 12.28 -6.04
CA LEU A 376 29.77 12.12 -4.66
C LEU A 376 30.86 11.57 -3.72
N PRO A 377 31.04 12.13 -2.51
CA PRO A 377 31.99 11.61 -1.53
C PRO A 377 31.77 10.14 -1.19
N SER A 378 32.82 9.43 -0.78
CA SER A 378 32.73 8.01 -0.42
C SER A 378 31.91 7.80 0.86
N LEU A 379 30.92 6.91 0.80
CA LEU A 379 30.17 6.47 1.99
C LEU A 379 31.08 5.74 2.98
N VAL A 380 32.05 4.97 2.50
CA VAL A 380 32.98 4.22 3.33
C VAL A 380 33.88 5.16 4.12
N GLU A 381 34.41 6.20 3.47
CA GLU A 381 35.26 7.19 4.14
C GLU A 381 34.47 7.91 5.25
N LYS A 382 33.24 8.34 4.97
CA LYS A 382 32.41 9.12 5.89
C LYS A 382 31.81 8.29 7.04
N TYR A 383 31.27 7.11 6.75
CA TYR A 383 30.45 6.32 7.68
C TYR A 383 31.17 5.09 8.25
N ILE A 384 32.37 4.76 7.78
CA ILE A 384 33.12 3.58 8.27
C ILE A 384 34.55 3.95 8.67
N GLN A 385 35.30 4.69 7.87
CA GLN A 385 36.71 4.98 8.18
C GLN A 385 36.89 6.18 9.11
N ASN A 386 35.91 7.09 9.15
CA ASN A 386 35.95 8.25 10.02
C ASN A 386 35.88 7.83 11.50
N LYS A 387 36.91 8.20 12.27
CA LYS A 387 37.00 7.89 13.70
C LYS A 387 35.94 8.60 14.56
N GLU A 388 35.31 9.65 14.03
CA GLU A 388 34.26 10.41 14.70
C GLU A 388 32.83 9.88 14.44
N VAL A 389 32.66 8.72 13.79
CA VAL A 389 31.33 8.12 13.52
C VAL A 389 30.50 7.99 14.81
N CYS A 390 31.04 7.34 15.85
CA CYS A 390 30.31 7.17 17.11
C CYS A 390 30.03 8.49 17.82
N LYS A 391 30.99 9.42 17.83
CA LYS A 391 30.81 10.75 18.40
C LYS A 391 29.67 11.50 17.70
N SER A 392 29.58 11.40 16.38
CA SER A 392 28.52 12.06 15.59
C SER A 392 27.16 11.40 15.80
N PHE A 393 27.15 10.07 15.82
CA PHE A 393 25.96 9.25 16.06
C PHE A 393 25.36 9.47 17.46
N GLU A 394 26.20 9.56 18.49
CA GLU A 394 25.76 9.78 19.88
C GLU A 394 25.35 11.22 20.16
N ALA A 395 25.91 12.20 19.41
CA ALA A 395 25.56 13.60 19.57
C ALA A 395 24.13 13.93 19.10
N ASP A 396 23.75 13.41 17.93
CA ASP A 396 22.39 13.49 17.40
C ASP A 396 22.09 12.29 16.50
N HIS A 397 21.51 11.26 17.12
CA HIS A 397 21.21 9.99 16.50
C HIS A 397 20.33 10.13 15.25
N ASP A 398 19.30 10.98 15.32
CA ASP A 398 18.30 11.08 14.26
C ASP A 398 18.81 11.93 13.10
N ALA A 399 19.53 13.01 13.39
CA ALA A 399 20.18 13.81 12.35
C ALA A 399 21.24 13.00 11.59
N PHE A 400 22.07 12.23 12.31
CA PHE A 400 23.10 11.40 11.71
C PHE A 400 22.51 10.32 10.78
N LEU A 401 21.48 9.61 11.24
CA LEU A 401 20.80 8.60 10.42
C LEU A 401 20.03 9.21 9.25
N SER A 402 19.47 10.42 9.42
CA SER A 402 18.82 11.14 8.32
C SER A 402 19.83 11.52 7.23
N GLU A 403 21.01 12.00 7.61
CA GLU A 403 22.07 12.29 6.66
C GLU A 403 22.55 11.01 5.95
N PHE A 404 22.70 9.90 6.69
CA PHE A 404 23.01 8.59 6.11
C PHE A 404 21.95 8.14 5.09
N ILE A 405 20.66 8.24 5.41
CA ILE A 405 19.57 7.92 4.47
C ILE A 405 19.71 8.77 3.21
N TYR A 406 19.88 10.09 3.35
CA TYR A 406 20.01 10.99 2.21
C TYR A 406 21.21 10.64 1.33
N ASP A 407 22.38 10.46 1.93
CA ASP A 407 23.62 10.15 1.22
C ASP A 407 23.55 8.77 0.53
N TYR A 408 22.97 7.77 1.20
CA TYR A 408 22.77 6.45 0.60
C TYR A 408 21.77 6.54 -0.57
N SER A 409 20.64 7.21 -0.36
CA SER A 409 19.55 7.30 -1.34
C SER A 409 19.96 7.98 -2.64
N ARG A 410 20.63 9.14 -2.57
CA ARG A 410 21.07 9.88 -3.76
C ARG A 410 22.11 9.14 -4.62
N ARG A 411 22.75 8.11 -4.06
CA ARG A 411 23.72 7.25 -4.75
C ARG A 411 23.08 6.00 -5.35
N HIS A 412 21.88 5.64 -4.90
CA HIS A 412 21.25 4.34 -5.15
C HIS A 412 19.79 4.46 -5.63
N PRO A 413 19.52 5.10 -6.78
CA PRO A 413 18.17 5.14 -7.36
C PRO A 413 17.65 3.75 -7.78
N GLU A 414 18.55 2.77 -7.94
CA GLU A 414 18.23 1.38 -8.27
C GLU A 414 17.74 0.54 -7.10
N LEU A 415 17.75 1.09 -5.88
CA LEU A 415 17.25 0.42 -4.68
C LEU A 415 15.86 0.95 -4.31
N SER A 416 15.04 0.15 -3.64
CA SER A 416 13.75 0.60 -3.10
C SER A 416 13.99 1.46 -1.85
N THR A 417 13.03 2.34 -1.53
CA THR A 417 13.09 3.09 -0.26
C THR A 417 13.06 2.14 0.93
N GLN A 418 12.31 1.03 0.86
CA GLN A 418 12.23 0.03 1.91
C GLN A 418 13.58 -0.66 2.17
N LEU A 419 14.34 -0.97 1.11
CA LEU A 419 15.68 -1.55 1.23
C LEU A 419 16.67 -0.54 1.83
N ILE A 420 16.62 0.72 1.41
CA ILE A 420 17.46 1.78 2.00
C ILE A 420 17.19 1.93 3.49
N LEU A 421 15.92 1.90 3.90
CA LEU A 421 15.56 1.93 5.32
C LEU A 421 16.03 0.69 6.07
N ARG A 422 16.03 -0.48 5.42
CA ARG A 422 16.56 -1.71 6.02
C ARG A 422 18.07 -1.66 6.23
N ILE A 423 18.79 -1.12 5.25
CA ILE A 423 20.23 -0.85 5.34
C ILE A 423 20.51 0.13 6.47
N THR A 424 19.74 1.22 6.55
CA THR A 424 19.85 2.22 7.62
C THR A 424 19.60 1.60 8.99
N ARG A 425 18.56 0.78 9.13
CA ARG A 425 18.26 0.09 10.40
C ARG A 425 19.35 -0.91 10.79
N GLY A 426 19.89 -1.65 9.83
CA GLY A 426 21.03 -2.54 10.06
C GLY A 426 22.27 -1.78 10.53
N TYR A 427 22.53 -0.60 9.95
CA TYR A 427 23.64 0.26 10.35
C TYR A 427 23.44 0.88 11.74
N GLU A 428 22.24 1.38 12.02
CA GLU A 428 21.82 1.86 13.35
C GLU A 428 22.07 0.79 14.42
N THR A 429 21.56 -0.44 14.24
CA THR A 429 21.79 -1.54 15.18
C THR A 429 23.27 -1.91 15.33
N LEU A 430 24.05 -1.83 14.24
CA LEU A 430 25.49 -2.05 14.31
C LEU A 430 26.18 -0.98 15.17
N LEU A 431 25.85 0.30 14.97
CA LEU A 431 26.42 1.40 15.74
C LEU A 431 25.98 1.38 17.21
N GLU A 432 24.70 1.10 17.50
CA GLU A 432 24.16 0.94 18.87
C GLU A 432 24.94 -0.11 19.69
N LYS A 433 25.48 -1.12 19.00
CA LYS A 433 26.35 -2.16 19.57
C LYS A 433 27.82 -1.72 19.61
N CYS A 434 28.36 -1.26 18.49
CA CYS A 434 29.79 -1.03 18.32
C CYS A 434 30.30 0.21 19.02
N CYS A 435 29.50 1.28 19.14
CA CYS A 435 29.94 2.50 19.82
C CYS A 435 30.12 2.32 21.34
N LYS A 436 29.66 1.19 21.88
CA LYS A 436 29.82 0.81 23.30
C LYS A 436 31.00 -0.12 23.55
N THR A 437 31.79 -0.48 22.54
CA THR A 437 32.95 -1.37 22.69
C THR A 437 34.24 -0.58 22.90
N ASP A 438 35.30 -1.25 23.38
CA ASP A 438 36.61 -0.61 23.58
C ASP A 438 37.27 -0.16 22.25
N ASN A 439 36.91 -0.81 21.13
CA ASN A 439 37.39 -0.45 19.80
C ASN A 439 36.22 -0.36 18.80
N PRO A 440 35.47 0.76 18.79
CA PRO A 440 34.31 0.91 17.92
C PRO A 440 34.63 0.76 16.44
N ALA A 441 35.73 1.37 15.99
CA ALA A 441 36.13 1.39 14.57
C ALA A 441 36.45 -0.01 14.02
N GLU A 442 37.03 -0.88 14.84
CA GLU A 442 37.22 -2.28 14.47
C GLU A 442 35.88 -3.03 14.45
N CYS A 443 34.98 -2.77 15.41
CA CYS A 443 33.68 -3.42 15.49
C CYS A 443 32.78 -3.13 14.28
N TYR A 444 32.64 -1.87 13.86
CA TYR A 444 31.84 -1.51 12.67
C TYR A 444 32.65 -1.53 11.37
N GLY A 445 33.92 -1.99 11.38
CA GLY A 445 34.79 -1.99 10.21
C GLY A 445 34.26 -2.79 9.02
N ASN A 446 33.47 -3.84 9.28
CA ASN A 446 32.83 -4.69 8.26
C ASN A 446 31.40 -4.24 7.89
N ALA A 447 30.98 -3.04 8.32
CA ALA A 447 29.62 -2.54 8.09
C ALA A 447 29.20 -2.66 6.61
N GLN A 448 30.08 -2.33 5.66
CA GLN A 448 29.75 -2.42 4.24
C GLN A 448 29.36 -3.85 3.81
N GLU A 449 30.10 -4.87 4.27
CA GLU A 449 29.79 -6.27 3.95
C GLU A 449 28.47 -6.69 4.58
N ASP A 450 28.24 -6.33 5.85
CA ASP A 450 27.00 -6.65 6.55
C ASP A 450 25.77 -6.00 5.90
N LEU A 451 25.89 -4.72 5.52
CA LEU A 451 24.83 -3.98 4.84
C LEU A 451 24.55 -4.53 3.43
N ASN A 452 25.59 -4.97 2.70
CA ASN A 452 25.45 -5.59 1.39
C ASN A 452 24.65 -6.91 1.43
N LYS A 453 24.58 -7.59 2.59
CA LYS A 453 23.73 -8.79 2.74
C LYS A 453 22.25 -8.48 2.51
N HIS A 454 21.77 -7.31 2.93
CA HIS A 454 20.38 -6.88 2.69
C HIS A 454 20.10 -6.64 1.20
N ILE A 455 21.07 -6.09 0.47
CA ILE A 455 20.96 -5.87 -0.98
C ILE A 455 20.90 -7.21 -1.69
N LYS A 456 21.85 -8.10 -1.39
CA LYS A 456 21.94 -9.43 -2.01
C LYS A 456 20.67 -10.25 -1.78
N GLU A 457 20.18 -10.31 -0.54
CA GLU A 457 18.91 -10.99 -0.22
C GLU A 457 17.75 -10.47 -1.07
N THR A 458 17.65 -9.14 -1.22
CA THR A 458 16.56 -8.53 -1.97
C THR A 458 16.69 -8.80 -3.47
N GLN A 459 17.91 -8.72 -4.01
CA GLN A 459 18.20 -9.05 -5.40
C GLN A 459 17.88 -10.51 -5.71
N ASP A 460 18.30 -11.43 -4.85
CA ASP A 460 18.03 -12.87 -5.00
C ASP A 460 16.52 -13.14 -5.02
N VAL A 461 15.75 -12.54 -4.09
CA VAL A 461 14.29 -12.67 -4.06
C VAL A 461 13.65 -12.16 -5.35
N VAL A 462 14.02 -10.95 -5.81
CA VAL A 462 13.45 -10.38 -7.05
C VAL A 462 13.82 -11.24 -8.25
N LYS A 463 15.09 -11.65 -8.37
CA LYS A 463 15.59 -12.49 -9.44
C LYS A 463 14.84 -13.82 -9.51
N THR A 464 14.78 -14.57 -8.40
CA THR A 464 14.11 -15.87 -8.37
C THR A 464 12.62 -15.78 -8.72
N ASN A 465 11.90 -14.77 -8.22
CA ASN A 465 10.47 -14.63 -8.55
C ASN A 465 10.26 -14.17 -10.01
N CYS A 466 11.11 -13.29 -10.54
CA CYS A 466 11.05 -12.92 -11.95
C CYS A 466 11.40 -14.09 -12.87
N GLU A 467 12.43 -14.86 -12.57
CA GLU A 467 12.79 -16.07 -13.33
C GLU A 467 11.66 -17.10 -13.33
N LEU A 468 11.00 -17.31 -12.19
CA LEU A 468 9.83 -18.18 -12.07
C LEU A 468 8.69 -17.70 -13.00
N LEU A 469 8.39 -16.39 -12.97
CA LEU A 469 7.36 -15.80 -13.82
C LEU A 469 7.71 -15.88 -15.31
N THR A 470 8.93 -15.52 -15.70
CA THR A 470 9.33 -15.50 -17.12
C THR A 470 9.45 -16.90 -17.71
N THR A 471 9.82 -17.89 -16.89
CA THR A 471 10.03 -19.28 -17.34
C THR A 471 8.73 -20.06 -17.42
N HIS A 472 7.81 -19.86 -16.46
CA HIS A 472 6.61 -20.69 -16.32
C HIS A 472 5.29 -19.94 -16.62
N GLY A 473 5.34 -18.62 -16.74
CA GLY A 473 4.17 -17.79 -17.02
C GLY A 473 3.34 -17.45 -15.78
N GLU A 474 2.32 -16.62 -15.99
CA GLU A 474 1.51 -16.01 -14.91
C GLU A 474 0.71 -17.02 -14.09
N ALA A 475 0.15 -18.05 -14.74
CA ALA A 475 -0.68 -19.06 -14.09
C ALA A 475 0.12 -19.90 -13.09
N ASP A 476 1.30 -20.36 -13.48
CA ASP A 476 2.19 -21.14 -12.61
C ASP A 476 2.81 -20.26 -11.51
N PHE A 477 3.13 -19.00 -11.82
CA PHE A 477 3.57 -18.04 -10.81
C PHE A 477 2.49 -17.80 -9.75
N LEU A 478 1.23 -17.59 -10.16
CA LEU A 478 0.09 -17.46 -9.26
C LEU A 478 -0.09 -18.72 -8.41
N LYS A 479 -0.03 -19.91 -9.03
CA LYS A 479 -0.11 -21.18 -8.31
C LYS A 479 0.97 -21.30 -7.23
N ALA A 480 2.21 -20.95 -7.55
CA ALA A 480 3.33 -20.98 -6.59
C ALA A 480 3.11 -19.99 -5.43
N LEU A 481 2.61 -18.79 -5.71
CA LEU A 481 2.23 -17.81 -4.68
C LEU A 481 1.11 -18.35 -3.78
N LEU A 482 0.06 -18.93 -4.35
CA LEU A 482 -1.06 -19.50 -3.60
C LEU A 482 -0.59 -20.63 -2.69
N ILE A 483 0.25 -21.54 -3.18
CA ILE A 483 0.84 -22.59 -2.35
C ILE A 483 1.62 -21.95 -1.19
N ARG A 484 2.54 -21.04 -1.49
CA ARG A 484 3.42 -20.40 -0.51
C ARG A 484 2.63 -19.66 0.58
N TYR A 485 1.65 -18.86 0.20
CA TYR A 485 0.90 -18.03 1.15
C TYR A 485 -0.22 -18.77 1.85
N THR A 486 -0.84 -19.80 1.24
CA THR A 486 -1.80 -20.65 1.95
C THR A 486 -1.12 -21.39 3.10
N LYS A 487 0.14 -21.82 2.91
CA LYS A 487 0.92 -22.45 3.99
C LYS A 487 1.21 -21.49 5.16
N LYS A 488 1.52 -20.22 4.84
CA LYS A 488 1.85 -19.18 5.82
C LYS A 488 0.65 -18.63 6.58
N MET A 489 -0.49 -18.54 5.92
CA MET A 489 -1.71 -17.90 6.44
C MET A 489 -2.97 -18.67 6.01
N PRO A 490 -3.13 -19.93 6.47
CA PRO A 490 -4.23 -20.80 6.07
C PRO A 490 -5.63 -20.33 6.56
N GLN A 491 -5.69 -19.42 7.54
CA GLN A 491 -6.92 -18.80 8.02
C GLN A 491 -7.56 -17.84 7.02
N VAL A 492 -6.78 -17.29 6.07
CA VAL A 492 -7.28 -16.34 5.07
C VAL A 492 -8.25 -17.05 4.12
N SER A 493 -9.37 -16.42 3.76
CA SER A 493 -10.33 -17.02 2.83
C SER A 493 -9.70 -17.32 1.46
N THR A 494 -10.20 -18.35 0.77
CA THR A 494 -9.63 -18.79 -0.52
C THR A 494 -9.71 -17.68 -1.57
N ASP A 495 -10.82 -16.93 -1.61
CA ASP A 495 -10.96 -15.80 -2.54
C ASP A 495 -10.03 -14.63 -2.18
N THR A 496 -9.76 -14.37 -0.90
CA THR A 496 -8.78 -13.35 -0.49
C THR A 496 -7.36 -13.76 -0.85
N LEU A 497 -6.98 -15.04 -0.67
CA LEU A 497 -5.68 -15.57 -1.12
C LEU A 497 -5.51 -15.43 -2.64
N LEU A 498 -6.57 -15.69 -3.41
CA LEU A 498 -6.59 -15.48 -4.85
C LEU A 498 -6.45 -14.00 -5.23
N GLU A 499 -7.16 -13.10 -4.56
CA GLU A 499 -7.05 -11.66 -4.78
C GLU A 499 -5.60 -11.18 -4.54
N ILE A 500 -5.01 -11.56 -3.40
CA ILE A 500 -3.64 -11.18 -3.04
C ILE A 500 -2.64 -11.80 -4.03
N GLY A 501 -2.79 -13.09 -4.34
CA GLY A 501 -1.94 -13.79 -5.29
C GLY A 501 -1.95 -13.11 -6.66
N LYS A 502 -3.13 -12.75 -7.19
CA LYS A 502 -3.26 -12.00 -8.45
C LYS A 502 -2.59 -10.63 -8.38
N LYS A 503 -2.79 -9.88 -7.30
CA LYS A 503 -2.11 -8.58 -7.10
C LYS A 503 -0.57 -8.77 -7.11
N MET A 504 -0.04 -9.81 -6.49
CA MET A 504 1.39 -10.11 -6.51
C MET A 504 1.89 -10.56 -7.90
N THR A 505 1.08 -11.32 -8.66
CA THR A 505 1.35 -11.65 -10.07
C THR A 505 1.41 -10.37 -10.91
N ASP A 506 0.47 -9.45 -10.74
CA ASP A 506 0.45 -8.16 -11.45
C ASP A 506 1.72 -7.33 -11.16
N VAL A 507 2.24 -7.39 -9.93
CA VAL A 507 3.55 -6.78 -9.60
C VAL A 507 4.66 -7.41 -10.42
N GLY A 508 4.69 -8.75 -10.51
CA GLY A 508 5.65 -9.49 -11.32
C GLY A 508 5.57 -9.09 -12.80
N THR A 509 4.39 -9.18 -13.42
CA THR A 509 4.17 -8.83 -14.84
C THR A 509 4.57 -7.39 -15.12
N LYS A 510 4.27 -6.46 -14.20
CA LYS A 510 4.63 -5.06 -14.34
C LYS A 510 6.13 -4.81 -14.25
N CYS A 511 6.80 -5.40 -13.26
CA CYS A 511 8.16 -5.01 -12.87
C CYS A 511 9.26 -5.88 -13.50
N CYS A 512 9.03 -7.17 -13.74
CA CYS A 512 10.09 -8.07 -14.22
C CYS A 512 10.54 -7.77 -15.66
N GLN A 513 9.69 -7.14 -16.46
CA GLN A 513 10.01 -6.67 -17.81
C GLN A 513 10.83 -5.37 -17.83
N LEU A 514 10.99 -4.69 -16.69
CA LEU A 514 11.79 -3.47 -16.62
C LEU A 514 13.30 -3.79 -16.68
N PRO A 515 14.13 -2.79 -17.05
CA PRO A 515 15.58 -2.85 -16.87
C PRO A 515 15.97 -3.20 -15.42
N GLU A 516 17.09 -3.90 -15.23
CA GLU A 516 17.51 -4.47 -13.94
C GLU A 516 17.57 -3.43 -12.82
N ASP A 517 18.07 -2.24 -13.12
CA ASP A 517 18.15 -1.07 -12.23
C ASP A 517 16.79 -0.49 -11.83
N ARG A 518 15.69 -0.90 -12.48
CA ARG A 518 14.32 -0.47 -12.15
C ARG A 518 13.47 -1.58 -11.55
N ARG A 519 13.91 -2.84 -11.62
CA ARG A 519 13.14 -4.00 -11.14
C ARG A 519 12.92 -3.95 -9.65
N LEU A 520 13.97 -3.70 -8.88
CA LEU A 520 13.92 -3.72 -7.42
C LEU A 520 13.00 -2.62 -6.84
N PRO A 521 13.16 -1.32 -7.18
CA PRO A 521 12.28 -0.27 -6.66
C PRO A 521 10.83 -0.45 -7.13
N CYS A 522 10.61 -0.95 -8.36
CA CYS A 522 9.25 -1.28 -8.83
C CYS A 522 8.63 -2.41 -8.00
N SER A 523 9.31 -3.55 -7.91
CA SER A 523 8.75 -4.77 -7.33
C SER A 523 8.52 -4.64 -5.83
N GLU A 524 9.51 -4.16 -5.07
CA GLU A 524 9.38 -4.00 -3.62
C GLU A 524 8.42 -2.87 -3.24
N GLY A 525 8.37 -1.80 -4.03
CA GLY A 525 7.42 -0.70 -3.84
C GLY A 525 5.96 -1.17 -3.98
N TYR A 526 5.63 -1.83 -5.10
CA TYR A 526 4.28 -2.36 -5.32
C TYR A 526 3.94 -3.54 -4.40
N LEU A 527 4.91 -4.40 -4.08
CA LEU A 527 4.69 -5.49 -3.12
C LEU A 527 4.37 -4.94 -1.72
N SER A 528 5.04 -3.87 -1.30
CA SER A 528 4.77 -3.25 0.01
C SER A 528 3.34 -2.72 0.14
N VAL A 529 2.75 -2.26 -0.96
CA VAL A 529 1.32 -1.89 -1.02
C VAL A 529 0.43 -3.13 -0.81
N VAL A 530 0.73 -4.24 -1.50
CA VAL A 530 -0.03 -5.49 -1.34
C VAL A 530 0.06 -6.01 0.10
N ILE A 531 1.23 -5.91 0.73
CA ILE A 531 1.40 -6.29 2.14
C ILE A 531 0.62 -5.35 3.06
N GLN A 532 0.58 -4.03 2.79
CA GLN A 532 -0.22 -3.08 3.56
C GLN A 532 -1.72 -3.42 3.50
N ASP A 533 -2.25 -3.83 2.34
CA ASP A 533 -3.64 -4.29 2.21
C ASP A 533 -3.91 -5.50 3.13
N MET A 534 -2.99 -6.46 3.17
CA MET A 534 -3.08 -7.60 4.09
C MET A 534 -3.02 -7.16 5.56
N CYS A 535 -2.16 -6.22 5.89
CA CYS A 535 -2.04 -5.71 7.26
C CYS A 535 -3.27 -4.94 7.73
N ARG A 536 -3.94 -4.19 6.84
CA ARG A 536 -5.22 -3.56 7.17
C ARG A 536 -6.32 -4.59 7.43
N ARG A 537 -6.36 -5.66 6.63
CA ARG A 537 -7.29 -6.77 6.84
C ARG A 537 -7.03 -7.48 8.17
N GLN A 538 -5.76 -7.65 8.55
CA GLN A 538 -5.38 -8.22 9.85
C GLN A 538 -5.92 -7.40 11.04
N GLU A 539 -6.03 -6.08 10.91
CA GLU A 539 -6.54 -5.20 11.97
C GLU A 539 -8.06 -5.36 12.17
N THR A 540 -8.82 -5.61 11.11
CA THR A 540 -10.27 -5.81 11.17
C THR A 540 -10.69 -7.27 11.34
N THR A 541 -9.88 -8.20 10.83
CA THR A 541 -10.15 -9.64 10.83
C THR A 541 -8.82 -10.36 11.09
N PRO A 542 -8.48 -10.59 12.37
CA PRO A 542 -7.22 -11.22 12.75
C PRO A 542 -7.03 -12.59 12.06
N VAL A 543 -5.88 -12.76 11.40
CA VAL A 543 -5.50 -13.97 10.67
C VAL A 543 -4.71 -14.91 11.56
N ASN A 544 -3.51 -14.51 11.99
CA ASN A 544 -2.67 -15.24 12.95
C ASN A 544 -1.59 -14.33 13.56
N ASP A 545 -0.88 -14.84 14.57
CA ASP A 545 0.14 -14.09 15.31
C ASP A 545 1.34 -13.71 14.44
N ASN A 546 1.73 -14.57 13.49
CA ASN A 546 2.85 -14.31 12.59
C ASN A 546 2.56 -13.12 11.67
N VAL A 547 1.35 -13.05 11.10
CA VAL A 547 0.90 -11.91 10.29
C VAL A 547 0.80 -10.66 11.15
N SER A 548 0.24 -10.77 12.36
CA SER A 548 0.16 -9.65 13.31
C SER A 548 1.55 -9.06 13.62
N HIS A 549 2.52 -9.94 13.89
CA HIS A 549 3.92 -9.57 14.13
C HIS A 549 4.53 -8.90 12.89
N CYS A 550 4.51 -9.53 11.72
CA CYS A 550 5.10 -8.95 10.50
C CYS A 550 4.45 -7.61 10.10
N CYS A 551 3.18 -7.40 10.42
CA CYS A 551 2.48 -6.15 10.13
C CYS A 551 2.85 -5.00 11.07
N SER A 552 3.25 -5.29 12.31
CA SER A 552 3.40 -4.28 13.37
C SER A 552 4.84 -4.09 13.84
N ASP A 553 5.73 -5.06 13.65
CA ASP A 553 7.09 -5.05 14.21
C ASP A 553 8.00 -3.98 13.60
N SER A 554 8.24 -4.05 12.28
CA SER A 554 9.12 -3.11 11.59
C SER A 554 8.68 -2.85 10.17
N TYR A 555 8.59 -1.58 9.79
CA TYR A 555 8.28 -1.18 8.41
C TYR A 555 9.34 -1.68 7.41
N ALA A 556 10.63 -1.48 7.72
CA ALA A 556 11.74 -1.82 6.83
C ALA A 556 11.92 -3.35 6.63
N TYR A 557 11.58 -4.13 7.65
CA TYR A 557 11.66 -5.61 7.63
C TYR A 557 10.34 -6.30 7.32
N ARG A 558 9.26 -5.56 7.06
CA ARG A 558 7.93 -6.13 6.78
C ARG A 558 7.98 -7.15 5.64
N ARG A 559 8.51 -6.79 4.46
CA ARG A 559 8.61 -7.72 3.32
C ARG A 559 9.46 -8.96 3.66
N PRO A 560 10.70 -8.84 4.19
CA PRO A 560 11.47 -10.00 4.64
C PRO A 560 10.75 -10.86 5.67
N CYS A 561 10.02 -10.27 6.63
CA CYS A 561 9.25 -11.01 7.62
C CYS A 561 8.20 -11.89 6.95
N PHE A 562 7.41 -11.34 6.02
CA PHE A 562 6.43 -12.12 5.26
C PHE A 562 7.09 -13.24 4.42
N THR A 563 8.25 -12.97 3.83
CA THR A 563 9.04 -13.98 3.11
C THR A 563 9.52 -15.11 4.04
N ALA A 564 9.96 -14.79 5.26
CA ALA A 564 10.50 -15.72 6.23
C ALA A 564 9.43 -16.52 7.00
N MET A 565 8.15 -16.09 6.99
CA MET A 565 7.08 -16.78 7.73
C MET A 565 7.05 -18.29 7.43
N GLY A 566 7.06 -19.11 8.48
CA GLY A 566 6.85 -20.55 8.36
C GLY A 566 5.38 -20.91 8.19
N VAL A 567 5.09 -22.21 8.26
CA VAL A 567 3.72 -22.71 8.43
C VAL A 567 3.21 -22.31 9.82
N ASP A 568 1.95 -21.88 9.90
CA ASP A 568 1.33 -21.60 11.20
C ASP A 568 1.07 -22.90 11.97
N THR A 569 1.80 -23.09 13.06
CA THR A 569 1.71 -24.26 13.93
C THR A 569 0.48 -24.27 14.84
N LYS A 570 -0.18 -23.11 15.01
CA LYS A 570 -1.41 -22.97 15.81
C LYS A 570 -2.67 -23.18 14.99
N TYR A 571 -2.54 -23.27 13.66
CA TYR A 571 -3.68 -23.47 12.79
C TYR A 571 -4.28 -24.87 12.97
N VAL A 572 -5.60 -24.92 13.19
CA VAL A 572 -6.36 -26.16 13.27
C VAL A 572 -7.06 -26.36 11.93
N PRO A 573 -6.67 -27.36 11.12
CA PRO A 573 -7.30 -27.62 9.84
C PRO A 573 -8.79 -27.96 9.99
N PRO A 574 -9.67 -27.46 9.10
CA PRO A 574 -11.05 -27.92 9.05
C PRO A 574 -11.10 -29.41 8.68
N PRO A 575 -12.20 -30.11 9.00
CA PRO A 575 -12.39 -31.48 8.56
C PRO A 575 -12.31 -31.60 7.03
N PHE A 576 -11.91 -32.78 6.57
CA PHE A 576 -11.99 -33.10 5.15
C PHE A 576 -13.46 -33.17 4.74
N ASP A 577 -13.82 -32.38 3.73
CA ASP A 577 -15.18 -32.27 3.23
C ASP A 577 -15.17 -32.65 1.74
N PRO A 578 -15.74 -33.80 1.34
CA PRO A 578 -15.82 -34.20 -0.06
C PRO A 578 -16.56 -33.18 -0.94
N GLU A 579 -17.47 -32.37 -0.40
CA GLU A 579 -18.22 -31.37 -1.17
C GLU A 579 -17.34 -30.20 -1.65
N MET A 580 -16.12 -30.07 -1.12
CA MET A 580 -15.15 -29.09 -1.62
C MET A 580 -14.61 -29.44 -3.03
N PHE A 581 -14.83 -30.67 -3.48
CA PHE A 581 -14.52 -31.14 -4.82
C PHE A 581 -15.78 -31.00 -5.67
N SER A 582 -15.83 -29.98 -6.51
CA SER A 582 -16.92 -29.79 -7.48
C SER A 582 -16.41 -30.22 -8.85
N PHE A 583 -16.81 -31.43 -9.24
CA PHE A 583 -16.53 -31.99 -10.56
C PHE A 583 -17.85 -32.19 -11.29
N ASP A 584 -18.14 -31.32 -12.26
CA ASP A 584 -19.32 -31.42 -13.10
C ASP A 584 -18.95 -31.23 -14.58
N GLU A 585 -19.91 -31.47 -15.47
CA GLU A 585 -19.71 -31.32 -16.91
C GLU A 585 -19.27 -29.90 -17.34
N LYS A 586 -19.47 -28.88 -16.49
CA LYS A 586 -19.03 -27.51 -16.78
C LYS A 586 -17.51 -27.42 -16.81
N LEU A 587 -16.78 -28.32 -16.17
CA LEU A 587 -15.32 -28.41 -16.33
C LEU A 587 -14.92 -28.68 -17.78
N CYS A 588 -15.76 -29.33 -18.59
CA CYS A 588 -15.48 -29.63 -19.99
C CYS A 588 -15.84 -28.50 -20.95
N THR A 589 -16.74 -27.60 -20.55
CA THR A 589 -17.16 -26.44 -21.33
C THR A 589 -16.53 -25.12 -20.84
N ALA A 590 -15.98 -25.10 -19.63
CA ALA A 590 -15.25 -23.98 -19.06
C ALA A 590 -14.04 -23.59 -19.91
N SER A 591 -13.75 -22.29 -19.95
CA SER A 591 -12.53 -21.77 -20.54
C SER A 591 -11.28 -22.30 -19.80
N PRO A 592 -10.10 -22.35 -20.45
CA PRO A 592 -8.87 -22.77 -19.77
C PRO A 592 -8.61 -22.01 -18.46
N ALA A 593 -8.86 -20.69 -18.45
CA ALA A 593 -8.68 -19.85 -17.27
C ALA A 593 -9.63 -20.21 -16.11
N GLU A 594 -10.88 -20.57 -16.41
CA GLU A 594 -11.85 -21.01 -15.39
C GLU A 594 -11.48 -22.38 -14.80
N ARG A 595 -10.99 -23.31 -15.64
CA ARG A 595 -10.49 -24.61 -15.18
C ARG A 595 -9.27 -24.44 -14.27
N ASP A 596 -8.31 -23.61 -14.67
CA ASP A 596 -7.11 -23.31 -13.88
C ASP A 596 -7.47 -22.67 -12.55
N LEU A 597 -8.43 -21.74 -12.54
CA LEU A 597 -8.92 -21.12 -11.32
C LEU A 597 -9.59 -22.14 -10.38
N GLY A 598 -10.44 -23.03 -10.91
CA GLY A 598 -11.06 -24.11 -10.15
C GLY A 598 -10.02 -25.04 -9.52
N HIS A 599 -9.00 -25.43 -10.30
CA HIS A 599 -7.89 -26.24 -9.83
C HIS A 599 -7.08 -25.53 -8.73
N MET A 600 -6.77 -24.25 -8.88
CA MET A 600 -6.10 -23.46 -7.85
C MET A 600 -6.92 -23.37 -6.56
N LYS A 601 -8.24 -23.18 -6.65
CA LYS A 601 -9.16 -23.17 -5.49
C LYS A 601 -9.13 -24.52 -4.77
N LEU A 602 -9.20 -25.62 -5.51
CA LEU A 602 -9.10 -26.96 -4.94
C LEU A 602 -7.77 -27.15 -4.20
N LEU A 603 -6.65 -26.76 -4.82
CA LEU A 603 -5.33 -26.87 -4.24
C LEU A 603 -5.19 -26.05 -2.94
N VAL A 604 -5.63 -24.79 -2.94
CA VAL A 604 -5.67 -23.94 -1.74
C VAL A 604 -6.48 -24.62 -0.64
N ASN A 605 -7.65 -25.14 -0.99
CA ASN A 605 -8.50 -25.85 -0.04
C ASN A 605 -7.80 -27.07 0.54
N LEU A 606 -7.10 -27.89 -0.27
CA LEU A 606 -6.36 -29.05 0.20
C LEU A 606 -5.21 -28.67 1.14
N ILE A 607 -4.43 -27.64 0.79
CA ILE A 607 -3.35 -27.13 1.64
C ILE A 607 -3.91 -26.62 2.97
N LYS A 608 -5.11 -26.02 2.99
CA LYS A 608 -5.78 -25.67 4.26
C LYS A 608 -6.15 -26.88 5.11
N ARG A 609 -6.28 -28.09 4.56
CA ARG A 609 -6.50 -29.32 5.35
C ARG A 609 -5.18 -29.93 5.84
N LYS A 610 -4.09 -29.69 5.10
CA LYS A 610 -2.73 -30.10 5.46
C LYS A 610 -1.71 -29.04 5.02
N PRO A 611 -1.44 -28.01 5.85
CA PRO A 611 -0.49 -26.96 5.48
C PRO A 611 0.94 -27.46 5.23
N GLN A 612 1.28 -28.63 5.79
CA GLN A 612 2.57 -29.30 5.60
C GLN A 612 2.65 -30.15 4.32
N MET A 613 1.71 -30.02 3.37
CA MET A 613 1.77 -30.75 2.10
C MET A 613 3.10 -30.51 1.37
N THR A 614 3.76 -31.59 0.97
CA THR A 614 4.99 -31.51 0.18
C THR A 614 4.70 -31.13 -1.27
N GLU A 615 5.71 -30.71 -2.02
CA GLU A 615 5.56 -30.37 -3.43
C GLU A 615 5.12 -31.59 -4.25
N GLU A 616 5.63 -32.79 -3.91
CA GLU A 616 5.27 -34.05 -4.55
C GLU A 616 3.80 -34.42 -4.30
N GLN A 617 3.30 -34.19 -3.07
CA GLN A 617 1.89 -34.41 -2.74
C GLN A 617 0.97 -33.46 -3.51
N ILE A 618 1.36 -32.18 -3.59
CA ILE A 618 0.64 -31.17 -4.36
C ILE A 618 0.62 -31.54 -5.84
N LYS A 619 1.77 -31.93 -6.40
CA LYS A 619 1.91 -32.34 -7.79
C LYS A 619 1.08 -33.58 -8.10
N THR A 620 1.10 -34.58 -7.23
CA THR A 620 0.35 -35.84 -7.41
C THR A 620 -1.15 -35.58 -7.56
N ILE A 621 -1.73 -34.73 -6.70
CA ILE A 621 -3.16 -34.40 -6.78
C ILE A 621 -3.45 -33.52 -8.01
N ALA A 622 -2.56 -32.59 -8.34
CA ALA A 622 -2.70 -31.73 -9.52
C ALA A 622 -2.67 -32.53 -10.84
N ASP A 623 -1.74 -33.48 -10.96
CA ASP A 623 -1.62 -34.37 -12.11
C ASP A 623 -2.86 -35.29 -12.21
N GLY A 624 -3.36 -35.79 -11.06
CA GLY A 624 -4.59 -36.58 -10.98
C GLY A 624 -5.84 -35.81 -11.43
N PHE A 625 -5.99 -34.56 -10.99
CA PHE A 625 -7.08 -33.68 -11.44
C PHE A 625 -7.02 -33.46 -12.95
N THR A 626 -5.85 -33.14 -13.49
CA THR A 626 -5.66 -32.91 -14.93
C THR A 626 -6.00 -34.17 -15.73
N ALA A 627 -5.50 -35.33 -15.31
CA ALA A 627 -5.78 -36.61 -15.96
C ALA A 627 -7.27 -36.98 -15.93
N MET A 628 -7.96 -36.73 -14.82
CA MET A 628 -9.41 -36.93 -14.70
C MET A 628 -10.18 -36.06 -15.69
N VAL A 629 -9.89 -34.75 -15.74
CA VAL A 629 -10.55 -33.81 -16.66
C VAL A 629 -10.29 -34.22 -18.11
N ASP A 630 -9.04 -34.53 -18.47
CA ASP A 630 -8.66 -34.96 -19.82
C ASP A 630 -9.32 -36.27 -20.25
N LYS A 631 -9.57 -37.17 -19.31
CA LYS A 631 -10.25 -38.45 -19.54
C LYS A 631 -11.75 -38.25 -19.71
N CYS A 632 -12.39 -37.58 -18.76
CA CYS A 632 -13.85 -37.47 -18.70
C CYS A 632 -14.43 -36.54 -19.76
N CYS A 633 -13.73 -35.46 -20.12
CA CYS A 633 -14.17 -34.57 -21.19
C CYS A 633 -14.12 -35.18 -22.61
N LYS A 634 -13.62 -36.41 -22.75
CA LYS A 634 -13.61 -37.17 -24.01
C LYS A 634 -14.64 -38.30 -24.04
N GLN A 635 -15.38 -38.52 -22.94
CA GLN A 635 -16.41 -39.55 -22.86
C GLN A 635 -17.75 -39.04 -23.36
N SER A 636 -18.61 -39.95 -23.81
CA SER A 636 -20.00 -39.62 -24.18
C SER A 636 -20.90 -39.38 -22.97
N ASP A 637 -20.62 -40.05 -21.85
CA ASP A 637 -21.29 -39.85 -20.56
C ASP A 637 -20.33 -39.17 -19.59
N ILE A 638 -20.33 -37.84 -19.64
CA ILE A 638 -19.39 -36.97 -18.92
C ILE A 638 -19.67 -37.00 -17.42
N GLU A 639 -20.94 -36.93 -17.02
CA GLU A 639 -21.36 -36.89 -15.60
C GLU A 639 -21.02 -38.20 -14.88
N THR A 640 -21.32 -39.35 -15.49
CA THR A 640 -20.96 -40.65 -14.91
C THR A 640 -19.44 -40.79 -14.76
N CYS A 641 -18.66 -40.37 -15.77
CA CYS A 641 -17.20 -40.41 -15.67
C CYS A 641 -16.66 -39.54 -14.53
N PHE A 642 -17.15 -38.30 -14.39
CA PHE A 642 -16.73 -37.44 -13.26
C PHE A 642 -17.19 -37.97 -11.91
N GLY A 643 -18.34 -38.65 -11.83
CA GLY A 643 -18.77 -39.34 -10.62
C GLY A 643 -17.77 -40.41 -10.18
N GLU A 644 -17.32 -41.26 -11.11
CA GLU A 644 -16.38 -42.35 -10.82
C GLU A 644 -14.94 -41.87 -10.59
N GLU A 645 -14.37 -41.13 -11.55
CA GLU A 645 -13.00 -40.65 -11.49
C GLU A 645 -12.84 -39.57 -10.40
N GLY A 646 -13.87 -38.77 -10.17
CA GLY A 646 -13.91 -37.79 -9.08
C GLY A 646 -13.89 -38.46 -7.73
N ALA A 647 -14.66 -39.53 -7.52
CA ALA A 647 -14.62 -40.31 -6.30
C ALA A 647 -13.22 -40.92 -6.06
N ASN A 648 -12.57 -41.42 -7.12
CA ASN A 648 -11.19 -41.93 -7.04
C ASN A 648 -10.20 -40.83 -6.62
N LEU A 649 -10.31 -39.63 -7.20
CA LEU A 649 -9.44 -38.51 -6.88
C LEU A 649 -9.66 -37.99 -5.45
N ILE A 650 -10.89 -38.01 -4.95
CA ILE A 650 -11.21 -37.67 -3.55
C ILE A 650 -10.55 -38.66 -2.60
N VAL A 651 -10.65 -39.97 -2.88
CA VAL A 651 -10.00 -41.03 -2.08
C VAL A 651 -8.48 -40.87 -2.11
N GLN A 652 -7.89 -40.67 -3.28
CA GLN A 652 -6.46 -40.43 -3.44
C GLN A 652 -5.99 -39.17 -2.68
N SER A 653 -6.77 -38.10 -2.75
CA SER A 653 -6.49 -36.85 -2.04
C SER A 653 -6.51 -37.06 -0.54
N ARG A 654 -7.54 -37.74 -0.01
CA ARG A 654 -7.66 -38.08 1.42
C ARG A 654 -6.48 -38.92 1.90
N ALA A 655 -6.09 -39.93 1.13
CA ALA A 655 -4.92 -40.76 1.41
C ALA A 655 -3.61 -39.96 1.42
N THR A 656 -3.42 -39.08 0.43
CA THR A 656 -2.26 -38.19 0.31
C THR A 656 -2.18 -37.21 1.49
N LEU A 657 -3.33 -36.76 1.98
CA LEU A 657 -3.41 -35.92 3.17
C LEU A 657 -3.12 -36.71 4.46
N GLY A 658 -3.22 -38.04 4.47
CA GLY A 658 -3.03 -38.85 5.67
C GLY A 658 -4.15 -38.66 6.71
N ILE A 659 -5.33 -38.26 6.24
CA ILE A 659 -6.53 -38.10 7.08
C ILE A 659 -7.22 -39.47 7.11
N GLY A 660 -7.20 -40.15 8.27
CA GLY A 660 -7.81 -41.48 8.46
C GLY A 660 -9.29 -41.55 8.06
N VAL A 661 -9.76 -42.77 7.76
CA VAL A 661 -11.14 -43.07 7.31
C VAL A 661 -12.19 -42.69 8.35
#